data_AF-A0AAU3BKL7-F1
#
_entry.id   AF-A0AAU3BKL7-F1
#
_cell.length_a   1.000
_cell.length_b   1.000
_cell.length_c   1.000
_cell.angle_alpha   90.00
_cell.angle_beta   90.00
_cell.angle_gamma   90.00
#
_symmetry.space_group_name_H-M   'P 1'
#
loop_
_entity.id
_entity.type
_entity.pdbx_description
1 polymer ?
#
loop_
_entity_poly.entity_id
_entity_poly.type
_entity_poly.pdbx_seq_one_letter_code
_entity_poly.pdbx_strand_id
1 'polypeptide(L)'
;MRAPQSRRALRLASALVAAGLCLSVSPQALAADDSGSAMKLTGAEAETLAAHVSLDPYADATGTSTVSPKSDDAPKPADDGTGTDTGSGSGTDTGSGSQLDGASADVDPTTKVTLTGASTLEGVRGMGATVPVGKNGDYFTVNSMGYVQRHTADGSEVWARTSSSFFTDWQVKPTQPWRTEPYPAQILMGYNAVSPFSANSDNGYSTGDLTGDGVPDVVFSAQVGTTPYPRPFTSPGSSLTTGTFVTVLNGKTGRTVWSKLYNRASMVKIVEGTLLVADAPRMSGDSKVPAAATMTLTGIRFSSADGVLTPAQTWTYDTGEARKGNWGDIQDLGKGKVALTWNLAKATGVDGRGRTLVLDTADGSVDWQTDSALYGRQLRLDAGRERIVALEQRDATDAVRYEVASYDVKTGHRATLETRDNVLPTALTVGDLTAKDGEEYAVAESSLDEGYWVNASTVRVLDGTDPDTLLWSSTVKRDADNSKDAASVWRLQVADGKLVTSAQDDREINGANNPGGGRYASLTVYSAKGDIKWQQKGIAAAPMYQDVFSDDRGTHVRVVDQAENIRTFKLGSGKAEDVTPLMGDIAYAKATDLDKDGKKDVVMAGSSDGVWAYSGPSLVGGKPEKLWQATVPGAVHDIETGDVDGDGRPEIVVAADTAVVVLDGRTGKILATIEGGAGQYVRSAELADLNGDGELDILVPTDALRAYHGDGHALWTYSAPKSAGDVRFTDPSVNDGKVYAAYASLNAYQRTDAVTDAVALDAKNGRVRWDVAPKAPAEAVGGVGTATPNDGILASEDIPYADGHAVVYQWNVTAPLEINGAESLSPRNYFEIRDGRTGEVLHSGYAGGLWTHFSYFTDKGVLYEGGTASFRRYEADGVDSKAGVLPQSYGGGFLTGPGGRKLLVAGVEGGLYLWDPSIFESADTWANGVGSATIMGARDYLAADLDGDGVDEALSLTGDYNGVDRTAEEFGGRYYLPNNAIHQVTTYKLS
;
A
#
# COMPACT_ATOMS: atom_id res chain seq x y z
N MET A 1 57.27 12.50 40.64
CA MET A 1 58.02 11.22 40.50
C MET A 1 57.16 10.25 39.69
N ARG A 2 57.82 9.45 38.85
CA ARG A 2 57.27 8.66 37.71
C ARG A 2 56.26 7.56 38.11
N ALA A 3 55.38 7.26 37.16
CA ALA A 3 54.50 6.08 37.10
C ALA A 3 55.28 4.74 36.97
N PRO A 4 54.54 3.61 37.05
CA PRO A 4 54.72 2.52 36.10
C PRO A 4 53.44 2.30 35.28
N GLN A 5 53.58 2.45 33.97
CA GLN A 5 52.64 1.97 32.96
C GLN A 5 52.73 0.43 32.88
N SER A 6 51.62 -0.29 32.99
CA SER A 6 51.56 -1.69 32.55
C SER A 6 51.15 -1.75 31.07
N ARG A 7 52.15 -2.03 30.24
CA ARG A 7 52.01 -2.32 28.81
C ARG A 7 51.34 -3.69 28.61
N ARG A 8 50.01 -3.76 28.66
CA ARG A 8 49.24 -4.92 28.13
C ARG A 8 47.92 -4.58 27.41
N ALA A 9 47.50 -3.31 27.39
CA ALA A 9 46.27 -2.90 26.71
C ALA A 9 46.42 -2.62 25.19
N LEU A 10 47.64 -2.47 24.67
CA LEU A 10 47.85 -1.99 23.29
C LEU A 10 48.15 -3.07 22.23
N ARG A 11 48.04 -4.37 22.56
CA ARG A 11 48.25 -5.47 21.59
C ARG A 11 47.00 -6.29 21.27
N LEU A 12 45.86 -6.05 21.91
CA LEU A 12 44.58 -6.67 21.52
C LEU A 12 43.77 -5.81 20.54
N ALA A 13 44.02 -4.50 20.46
CA ALA A 13 43.25 -3.58 19.61
C ALA A 13 43.67 -3.59 18.12
N SER A 14 44.72 -4.34 17.73
CA SER A 14 45.27 -4.30 16.36
C SER A 14 45.14 -5.61 15.59
N ALA A 15 44.53 -6.64 16.17
CA ALA A 15 44.40 -7.97 15.55
C ALA A 15 42.94 -8.42 15.30
N LEU A 16 41.95 -7.54 15.53
CA LEU A 16 40.51 -7.82 15.35
C LEU A 16 39.89 -7.11 14.13
N VAL A 17 40.70 -6.69 13.16
CA VAL A 17 40.23 -6.06 11.90
C VAL A 17 40.29 -7.02 10.70
N ALA A 18 40.59 -8.31 10.91
CA ALA A 18 40.69 -9.27 9.81
C ALA A 18 40.23 -10.68 10.20
N ALA A 19 38.95 -10.84 10.57
CA ALA A 19 38.16 -12.07 10.43
C ALA A 19 36.75 -11.83 11.00
N GLY A 20 35.71 -11.99 10.18
CA GLY A 20 34.31 -11.90 10.60
C GLY A 20 33.93 -13.00 11.58
N LEU A 21 33.81 -12.63 12.86
CA LEU A 21 33.29 -13.49 13.92
C LEU A 21 32.25 -12.69 14.71
N CYS A 22 30.98 -13.12 14.59
CA CYS A 22 29.88 -12.71 15.44
C CYS A 22 30.21 -13.01 16.90
N LEU A 23 30.53 -11.97 17.67
CA LEU A 23 30.48 -11.99 19.12
C LEU A 23 29.17 -11.32 19.56
N SER A 24 28.12 -12.14 19.63
CA SER A 24 26.85 -11.83 20.27
C SER A 24 27.01 -11.85 21.79
N VAL A 25 27.71 -10.85 22.34
CA VAL A 25 27.54 -10.44 23.73
C VAL A 25 27.72 -8.93 23.77
N SER A 26 26.72 -8.18 23.29
CA SER A 26 26.56 -6.80 23.73
C SER A 26 26.03 -6.85 25.15
N PRO A 27 26.76 -6.32 26.16
CA PRO A 27 26.22 -6.19 27.49
C PRO A 27 25.01 -5.24 27.46
N GLN A 28 24.11 -5.38 28.44
CA GLN A 28 22.82 -4.71 28.67
C GLN A 28 22.81 -3.15 28.65
N ALA A 29 23.84 -2.49 28.12
CA ALA A 29 24.24 -1.14 28.49
C ALA A 29 23.77 0.00 27.58
N LEU A 30 22.68 -0.15 26.81
CA LEU A 30 22.02 1.00 26.16
C LEU A 30 20.49 1.01 26.26
N ALA A 31 19.86 -0.04 26.81
CA ALA A 31 18.40 -0.09 26.98
C ALA A 31 17.94 0.11 28.43
N ALA A 32 18.87 0.15 29.38
CA ALA A 32 18.60 0.51 30.77
C ALA A 32 19.86 1.17 31.35
N ASP A 33 19.86 2.49 31.44
CA ASP A 33 20.71 3.13 32.44
C ASP A 33 20.15 2.73 33.80
N ASP A 34 20.79 1.74 34.43
CA ASP A 34 20.54 1.28 35.81
C ASP A 34 20.85 2.36 36.88
N SER A 35 20.97 3.63 36.48
CA SER A 35 21.29 4.78 37.33
C SER A 35 20.27 5.93 37.28
N GLY A 36 19.17 5.82 36.52
CA GLY A 36 18.17 6.89 36.37
C GLY A 36 16.78 6.51 36.90
N SER A 37 16.07 7.48 37.47
CA SER A 37 14.62 7.35 37.71
C SER A 37 13.87 7.18 36.39
N ALA A 38 12.77 6.41 36.38
CA ALA A 38 11.91 6.27 35.20
C ALA A 38 11.52 7.64 34.61
N MET A 39 11.66 7.75 33.28
CA MET A 39 11.32 8.92 32.47
C MET A 39 9.85 9.27 32.68
N LYS A 40 9.54 10.57 32.78
CA LYS A 40 8.17 11.08 32.86
C LYS A 40 7.93 12.04 31.73
N LEU A 41 6.92 11.76 30.92
CA LEU A 41 6.60 12.59 29.77
C LEU A 41 5.53 13.62 30.13
N THR A 42 5.59 14.78 29.51
CA THR A 42 4.40 15.64 29.37
C THR A 42 3.38 14.97 28.46
N GLY A 43 2.12 15.44 28.47
CA GLY A 43 1.10 14.93 27.55
C GLY A 43 1.50 15.06 26.08
N ALA A 44 2.12 16.19 25.70
CA ALA A 44 2.58 16.43 24.34
C ALA A 44 3.76 15.52 23.93
N GLU A 45 4.69 15.24 24.86
CA GLU A 45 5.78 14.28 24.59
C GLU A 45 5.25 12.85 24.46
N ALA A 46 4.25 12.45 25.27
CA ALA A 46 3.61 11.15 25.13
C ALA A 46 2.84 11.01 23.81
N GLU A 47 2.19 12.06 23.34
CA GLU A 47 1.55 12.10 22.01
C GLU A 47 2.59 12.01 20.88
N THR A 48 3.71 12.73 21.01
CA THR A 48 4.83 12.67 20.04
C THR A 48 5.40 11.26 19.98
N LEU A 49 5.71 10.67 21.13
CA LEU A 49 6.20 9.30 21.23
C LEU A 49 5.20 8.28 20.67
N ALA A 50 3.90 8.47 20.90
CA ALA A 50 2.87 7.59 20.37
C ALA A 50 2.76 7.65 18.84
N ALA A 51 3.12 8.77 18.22
CA ALA A 51 3.19 8.90 16.76
C ALA A 51 4.42 8.17 16.19
N HIS A 52 5.57 8.26 16.86
CA HIS A 52 6.81 7.57 16.46
C HIS A 52 6.70 6.04 16.64
N VAL A 53 6.11 5.59 17.75
CA VAL A 53 5.99 4.16 18.08
C VAL A 53 4.61 3.63 17.71
N SER A 54 4.27 3.77 16.43
CA SER A 54 3.06 3.21 15.86
C SER A 54 3.30 2.63 14.47
N LEU A 55 2.66 1.50 14.21
CA LEU A 55 2.39 1.10 12.84
C LEU A 55 1.10 1.78 12.41
N ASP A 56 1.10 2.30 11.20
CA ASP A 56 -0.11 2.69 10.52
C ASP A 56 -0.70 1.45 9.80
N PRO A 57 -1.75 0.83 10.35
CA PRO A 57 -2.35 -0.32 9.70
C PRO A 57 -3.13 0.08 8.45
N TYR A 58 -3.43 1.36 8.26
CA TYR A 58 -4.43 1.85 7.31
C TYR A 58 -3.84 2.47 6.04
N ALA A 59 -2.51 2.55 5.95
CA ALA A 59 -1.80 3.23 4.86
C ALA A 59 -2.24 4.71 4.69
N ASP A 60 -2.48 5.39 5.81
CA ASP A 60 -2.84 6.80 5.90
C ASP A 60 -1.67 7.71 5.50
N ALA A 61 -1.84 8.41 4.38
CA ALA A 61 -0.91 9.40 3.85
C ALA A 61 -0.55 10.54 4.82
N THR A 62 -1.26 10.70 5.95
CA THR A 62 -1.16 11.89 6.81
C THR A 62 -0.16 11.77 7.98
N GLY A 63 0.51 10.63 8.15
CA GLY A 63 1.55 10.43 9.17
C GLY A 63 2.98 10.79 8.71
N THR A 64 3.37 12.06 8.85
CA THR A 64 4.77 12.55 9.01
C THR A 64 5.87 12.13 8.01
N SER A 65 5.55 11.59 6.84
CA SER A 65 6.53 11.39 5.76
C SER A 65 6.09 12.00 4.43
N THR A 66 5.77 13.30 4.43
CA THR A 66 6.14 14.09 3.26
C THR A 66 7.65 13.96 3.12
N VAL A 67 8.10 13.13 2.18
CA VAL A 67 9.49 13.16 1.70
C VAL A 67 9.62 14.48 0.95
N SER A 68 9.82 15.56 1.70
CA SER A 68 10.29 16.80 1.10
C SER A 68 11.65 16.48 0.46
N PRO A 69 11.93 16.98 -0.74
CA PRO A 69 13.28 16.96 -1.29
C PRO A 69 14.23 17.48 -0.22
N LYS A 70 15.38 16.82 -0.02
CA LYS A 70 16.47 17.37 0.79
C LYS A 70 16.82 18.77 0.27
N SER A 71 16.27 19.79 0.90
CA SER A 71 16.76 21.16 0.82
C SER A 71 16.58 21.77 2.20
N ASP A 72 17.69 21.98 2.90
CA ASP A 72 17.73 22.60 4.23
C ASP A 72 17.35 24.10 4.22
N ASP A 73 16.87 24.67 3.11
CA ASP A 73 16.57 26.10 2.98
C ASP A 73 15.44 26.42 1.97
N ALA A 74 14.18 26.12 2.29
CA ALA A 74 13.02 26.64 1.53
C ALA A 74 12.12 27.55 2.42
N PRO A 75 11.73 28.75 1.96
CA PRO A 75 10.89 29.66 2.75
C PRO A 75 9.44 29.17 2.86
N LYS A 76 8.81 29.42 4.01
CA LYS A 76 7.38 29.14 4.29
C LYS A 76 6.43 29.79 3.25
N PRO A 77 5.40 29.07 2.77
CA PRO A 77 4.28 29.70 2.07
C PRO A 77 3.46 30.56 3.03
N ALA A 78 2.94 31.68 2.49
CA ALA A 78 2.07 32.61 3.19
C ALA A 78 0.62 32.09 3.25
N ASP A 79 -0.06 32.42 4.36
CA ASP A 79 -1.50 32.25 4.58
C ASP A 79 -2.35 32.89 3.46
N ASP A 80 -3.31 32.15 2.91
CA ASP A 80 -4.43 32.70 2.15
C ASP A 80 -5.79 32.06 2.51
N GLY A 81 -6.53 32.81 3.33
CA GLY A 81 -7.82 33.37 2.93
C GLY A 81 -8.94 32.43 2.45
N THR A 82 -9.88 32.17 3.36
CA THR A 82 -11.22 31.64 3.10
C THR A 82 -11.97 32.32 1.94
N GLY A 83 -12.43 31.53 0.96
CA GLY A 83 -13.39 31.94 -0.07
C GLY A 83 -14.41 30.85 -0.35
N THR A 84 -15.62 30.99 0.21
CA THR A 84 -16.80 30.19 -0.11
C THR A 84 -17.39 30.61 -1.45
N ASP A 85 -17.79 29.68 -2.32
CA ASP A 85 -18.84 29.98 -3.27
C ASP A 85 -19.73 28.78 -3.61
N THR A 86 -21.02 29.07 -3.70
CA THR A 86 -22.16 28.16 -3.81
C THR A 86 -22.81 28.31 -5.18
N GLY A 87 -23.15 27.21 -5.86
CA GLY A 87 -23.97 27.28 -7.07
C GLY A 87 -24.53 25.93 -7.52
N SER A 88 -25.74 25.60 -7.06
CA SER A 88 -26.57 24.47 -7.50
C SER A 88 -27.35 24.79 -8.79
N GLY A 89 -27.60 23.79 -9.64
CA GLY A 89 -28.59 23.89 -10.71
C GLY A 89 -28.97 22.53 -11.30
N SER A 90 -30.14 22.03 -10.91
CA SER A 90 -30.82 20.83 -11.42
C SER A 90 -31.53 21.08 -12.75
N GLY A 91 -31.62 20.08 -13.63
CA GLY A 91 -32.47 20.10 -14.82
C GLY A 91 -32.84 18.69 -15.29
N THR A 92 -34.11 18.48 -15.64
CA THR A 92 -34.83 17.20 -15.74
C THR A 92 -34.77 16.52 -17.11
N ASP A 93 -34.84 15.19 -17.03
CA ASP A 93 -35.15 14.17 -18.05
C ASP A 93 -36.27 14.49 -19.05
N THR A 94 -36.13 14.05 -20.30
CA THR A 94 -37.22 13.47 -21.16
C THR A 94 -36.62 12.86 -22.43
N GLY A 95 -36.89 11.57 -22.67
CA GLY A 95 -36.36 10.81 -23.80
C GLY A 95 -37.28 10.71 -25.04
N SER A 96 -36.70 10.28 -26.16
CA SER A 96 -37.31 9.37 -27.15
C SER A 96 -36.25 8.99 -28.22
N GLY A 97 -36.04 7.70 -28.48
CA GLY A 97 -35.04 7.21 -29.43
C GLY A 97 -35.50 7.13 -30.89
N SER A 98 -34.54 6.92 -31.81
CA SER A 98 -34.50 5.78 -32.75
C SER A 98 -33.34 5.87 -33.75
N GLN A 99 -32.65 4.73 -33.89
CA GLN A 99 -31.90 4.16 -35.02
C GLN A 99 -30.81 4.93 -35.81
N LEU A 100 -29.72 4.16 -35.96
CA LEU A 100 -28.45 4.34 -36.64
C LEU A 100 -28.57 4.47 -38.17
N ASP A 101 -27.71 5.29 -38.76
CA ASP A 101 -26.85 4.92 -39.91
C ASP A 101 -25.79 6.00 -40.18
N GLY A 102 -24.60 5.55 -40.58
CA GLY A 102 -23.34 6.29 -40.54
C GLY A 102 -23.18 7.51 -41.46
N ALA A 103 -22.67 8.57 -40.84
CA ALA A 103 -21.76 9.61 -41.33
C ALA A 103 -21.41 10.43 -40.08
N SER A 104 -20.18 10.92 -39.91
CA SER A 104 -19.87 11.83 -38.80
C SER A 104 -20.73 13.10 -38.98
N ALA A 105 -21.89 13.14 -38.33
CA ALA A 105 -22.59 14.39 -38.11
C ALA A 105 -21.68 15.21 -37.20
N ASP A 106 -21.41 16.47 -37.56
CA ASP A 106 -20.71 17.41 -36.69
C ASP A 106 -21.52 17.54 -35.38
N VAL A 107 -21.18 16.71 -34.40
CA VAL A 107 -21.74 16.79 -33.05
C VAL A 107 -21.23 18.09 -32.47
N ASP A 108 -22.15 18.92 -31.95
CA ASP A 108 -21.77 20.18 -31.29
C ASP A 108 -20.68 19.88 -30.23
N PRO A 109 -19.49 20.52 -30.30
CA PRO A 109 -18.39 20.30 -29.37
C PRO A 109 -18.77 20.46 -27.88
N THR A 110 -19.85 21.17 -27.60
CA THR A 110 -20.37 21.38 -26.24
C THR A 110 -21.29 20.26 -25.74
N THR A 111 -21.69 19.34 -26.62
CA THR A 111 -22.55 18.18 -26.28
C THR A 111 -21.89 17.37 -25.18
N LYS A 112 -22.64 17.12 -24.10
CA LYS A 112 -22.15 16.35 -22.95
C LYS A 112 -22.11 14.87 -23.25
N VAL A 113 -21.12 14.20 -22.68
CA VAL A 113 -20.95 12.74 -22.72
C VAL A 113 -21.19 12.21 -21.31
N THR A 114 -22.10 11.25 -21.19
CA THR A 114 -22.42 10.61 -19.91
C THR A 114 -21.56 9.37 -19.73
N LEU A 115 -20.93 9.24 -18.57
CA LEU A 115 -20.18 8.05 -18.18
C LEU A 115 -21.04 7.24 -17.21
N THR A 116 -21.52 6.08 -17.64
CA THR A 116 -22.35 5.19 -16.82
C THR A 116 -21.53 4.00 -16.35
N GLY A 117 -21.31 3.89 -15.03
CA GLY A 117 -20.57 2.76 -14.45
C GLY A 117 -21.27 1.44 -14.69
N ALA A 118 -20.57 0.49 -15.33
CA ALA A 118 -21.05 -0.84 -15.68
C ALA A 118 -20.65 -1.89 -14.63
N SER A 119 -19.36 -1.98 -14.34
CA SER A 119 -18.80 -2.88 -13.33
C SER A 119 -17.70 -2.21 -12.53
N THR A 120 -17.48 -2.70 -11.30
CA THR A 120 -16.39 -2.25 -10.43
C THR A 120 -15.68 -3.45 -9.81
N LEU A 121 -14.36 -3.43 -9.81
CA LEU A 121 -13.47 -4.34 -9.10
C LEU A 121 -12.74 -3.52 -8.03
N GLU A 122 -13.08 -3.73 -6.75
CA GLU A 122 -12.43 -3.05 -5.63
C GLU A 122 -11.12 -3.76 -5.28
N GLY A 123 -10.05 -2.99 -5.06
CA GLY A 123 -8.73 -3.48 -4.71
C GLY A 123 -8.58 -3.72 -3.19
N VAL A 124 -7.75 -4.71 -2.84
CA VAL A 124 -7.32 -5.00 -1.47
C VAL A 124 -6.33 -3.94 -1.03
N ARG A 125 -6.50 -3.42 0.19
CA ARG A 125 -5.59 -2.42 0.75
C ARG A 125 -5.40 -2.56 2.26
N GLY A 126 -4.26 -2.08 2.71
CA GLY A 126 -3.95 -1.91 4.12
C GLY A 126 -3.53 -3.23 4.75
N MET A 127 -2.97 -3.13 5.96
CA MET A 127 -2.36 -4.26 6.65
C MET A 127 -3.27 -5.49 6.69
N GLY A 128 -2.76 -6.61 6.18
CA GLY A 128 -3.48 -7.88 6.13
C GLY A 128 -3.07 -8.84 7.24
N ALA A 129 -4.03 -9.68 7.63
CA ALA A 129 -3.80 -10.83 8.50
C ALA A 129 -4.48 -12.07 7.93
N THR A 130 -3.87 -13.25 8.13
CA THR A 130 -4.49 -14.53 7.80
C THR A 130 -5.00 -15.24 9.05
N VAL A 131 -6.13 -15.92 8.94
CA VAL A 131 -6.71 -16.71 10.04
C VAL A 131 -7.12 -18.10 9.52
N PRO A 132 -6.67 -19.21 10.14
CA PRO A 132 -7.00 -20.55 9.68
C PRO A 132 -8.51 -20.86 9.68
N VAL A 133 -8.95 -21.60 8.67
CA VAL A 133 -10.29 -22.18 8.56
C VAL A 133 -10.17 -23.69 8.75
N GLY A 134 -10.38 -24.15 9.98
CA GLY A 134 -10.23 -25.57 10.31
C GLY A 134 -8.76 -26.02 10.26
N LYS A 135 -8.51 -27.25 9.81
CA LYS A 135 -7.19 -27.91 9.86
C LYS A 135 -6.56 -28.21 8.50
N ASN A 136 -7.27 -27.91 7.40
CA ASN A 136 -6.87 -28.34 6.06
C ASN A 136 -5.98 -27.33 5.33
N GLY A 137 -5.57 -26.25 5.99
CA GLY A 137 -4.75 -25.18 5.41
C GLY A 137 -5.53 -24.02 4.80
N ASP A 138 -6.85 -24.15 4.60
CA ASP A 138 -7.77 -23.05 4.24
C ASP A 138 -7.66 -21.89 5.23
N TYR A 139 -7.95 -20.67 4.78
CA TYR A 139 -7.79 -19.47 5.60
C TYR A 139 -8.69 -18.32 5.15
N PHE A 140 -8.97 -17.42 6.09
CA PHE A 140 -9.44 -16.08 5.77
C PHE A 140 -8.27 -15.12 5.61
N THR A 141 -8.45 -14.10 4.78
CA THR A 141 -7.69 -12.85 4.85
C THR A 141 -8.60 -11.75 5.39
N VAL A 142 -8.05 -10.90 6.25
CA VAL A 142 -8.71 -9.70 6.76
C VAL A 142 -7.73 -8.55 6.54
N ASN A 143 -8.12 -7.55 5.76
CA ASN A 143 -7.32 -6.37 5.48
C ASN A 143 -7.96 -5.13 6.12
N SER A 144 -7.12 -4.26 6.67
CA SER A 144 -7.56 -3.12 7.49
C SER A 144 -8.44 -2.11 6.72
N MET A 145 -8.33 -2.00 5.39
CA MET A 145 -9.20 -1.17 4.54
C MET A 145 -10.46 -1.89 4.06
N GLY A 146 -11.00 -2.79 4.88
CA GLY A 146 -12.36 -3.31 4.69
C GLY A 146 -12.47 -4.33 3.57
N TYR A 147 -11.48 -5.21 3.46
CA TYR A 147 -11.51 -6.34 2.55
C TYR A 147 -11.39 -7.65 3.34
N VAL A 148 -12.29 -8.60 3.10
CA VAL A 148 -12.29 -9.92 3.76
C VAL A 148 -12.54 -11.01 2.72
N GLN A 149 -11.66 -12.02 2.67
CA GLN A 149 -11.78 -13.13 1.73
C GLN A 149 -11.62 -14.46 2.44
N ARG A 150 -12.04 -15.53 1.77
CA ARG A 150 -11.66 -16.90 2.11
C ARG A 150 -10.91 -17.53 0.95
N HIS A 151 -9.84 -18.24 1.28
CA HIS A 151 -9.03 -19.01 0.36
C HIS A 151 -8.99 -20.49 0.77
N THR A 152 -8.89 -21.37 -0.22
CA THR A 152 -8.47 -22.76 -0.02
C THR A 152 -6.98 -22.81 0.33
N ALA A 153 -6.50 -23.97 0.79
CA ALA A 153 -5.10 -24.17 1.16
C ALA A 153 -4.07 -23.84 0.04
N ASP A 154 -4.47 -23.97 -1.23
CA ASP A 154 -3.65 -23.63 -2.40
C ASP A 154 -3.73 -22.15 -2.83
N GLY A 155 -4.46 -21.33 -2.05
CA GLY A 155 -4.64 -19.90 -2.31
C GLY A 155 -5.82 -19.54 -3.21
N SER A 156 -6.54 -20.52 -3.77
CA SER A 156 -7.71 -20.22 -4.61
C SER A 156 -8.79 -19.50 -3.82
N GLU A 157 -9.32 -18.41 -4.38
CA GLU A 157 -10.40 -17.65 -3.74
C GLU A 157 -11.71 -18.46 -3.74
N VAL A 158 -12.35 -18.54 -2.57
CA VAL A 158 -13.69 -19.13 -2.38
C VAL A 158 -14.77 -18.05 -2.45
N TRP A 159 -14.53 -16.92 -1.80
CA TRP A 159 -15.36 -15.72 -1.84
C TRP A 159 -14.58 -14.50 -1.37
N ALA A 160 -15.03 -13.31 -1.77
CA ALA A 160 -14.50 -12.02 -1.37
C ALA A 160 -15.64 -11.05 -0.96
N ARG A 161 -15.36 -10.18 0.00
CA ARG A 161 -16.22 -9.08 0.44
C ARG A 161 -15.39 -7.81 0.59
N THR A 162 -15.95 -6.70 0.13
CA THR A 162 -15.28 -5.40 -0.01
C THR A 162 -15.99 -4.32 0.83
N SER A 163 -15.38 -3.14 1.00
CA SER A 163 -15.96 -2.02 1.73
C SER A 163 -17.30 -1.61 1.12
N SER A 164 -17.36 -1.53 -0.21
CA SER A 164 -18.60 -1.21 -0.94
C SER A 164 -19.72 -2.22 -0.68
N SER A 165 -19.37 -3.51 -0.60
CA SER A 165 -20.33 -4.57 -0.29
C SER A 165 -20.86 -4.48 1.15
N PHE A 166 -20.00 -4.08 2.09
CA PHE A 166 -20.40 -3.90 3.49
C PHE A 166 -21.28 -2.67 3.68
N PHE A 167 -20.98 -1.54 3.03
CA PHE A 167 -21.86 -0.37 3.06
C PHE A 167 -23.26 -0.67 2.52
N THR A 168 -23.34 -1.55 1.51
CA THR A 168 -24.62 -2.04 0.99
C THR A 168 -25.37 -2.87 2.04
N ASP A 169 -24.72 -3.85 2.66
CA ASP A 169 -25.32 -4.72 3.69
C ASP A 169 -25.79 -3.92 4.91
N TRP A 170 -24.95 -2.98 5.37
CA TRP A 170 -25.22 -2.09 6.49
C TRP A 170 -26.20 -0.96 6.15
N GLN A 171 -26.50 -0.77 4.86
CA GLN A 171 -27.35 0.29 4.34
C GLN A 171 -26.88 1.69 4.78
N VAL A 172 -25.56 1.89 4.73
CA VAL A 172 -24.93 3.18 5.04
C VAL A 172 -25.39 4.20 4.00
N LYS A 173 -26.11 5.23 4.47
CA LYS A 173 -26.56 6.35 3.65
C LYS A 173 -25.97 7.64 4.18
N PRO A 174 -25.10 8.32 3.42
CA PRO A 174 -24.57 9.62 3.78
C PRO A 174 -25.70 10.59 4.11
N THR A 175 -25.52 11.41 5.15
CA THR A 175 -26.52 12.43 5.54
C THR A 175 -26.70 13.51 4.46
N GLN A 176 -25.67 13.72 3.62
CA GLN A 176 -25.73 14.56 2.43
C GLN A 176 -25.81 13.67 1.19
N PRO A 177 -26.95 13.61 0.47
CA PRO A 177 -27.16 12.66 -0.64
C PRO A 177 -26.15 12.77 -1.80
N TRP A 178 -25.49 13.92 -1.95
CA TRP A 178 -24.48 14.16 -3.00
C TRP A 178 -23.05 13.79 -2.58
N ARG A 179 -22.82 13.36 -1.32
CA ARG A 179 -21.51 12.89 -0.84
C ARG A 179 -21.55 11.38 -0.68
N THR A 180 -21.20 10.62 -1.71
CA THR A 180 -20.94 9.18 -1.56
C THR A 180 -19.83 8.92 -0.54
N GLU A 181 -19.84 7.78 0.15
CA GLU A 181 -18.75 7.36 1.02
C GLU A 181 -17.59 6.87 0.14
N PRO A 182 -16.47 7.60 0.02
CA PRO A 182 -15.38 7.28 -0.88
C PRO A 182 -14.22 6.63 -0.12
N TYR A 183 -14.35 6.44 1.19
CA TYR A 183 -13.33 5.90 2.06
C TYR A 183 -13.73 4.50 2.52
N PRO A 184 -12.77 3.57 2.60
CA PRO A 184 -13.05 2.21 3.02
C PRO A 184 -13.50 2.14 4.48
N ALA A 185 -14.22 1.07 4.81
CA ALA A 185 -14.50 0.73 6.21
C ALA A 185 -13.19 0.28 6.87
N GLN A 186 -12.77 0.94 7.96
CA GLN A 186 -11.49 0.64 8.60
C GLN A 186 -11.66 -0.48 9.63
N ILE A 187 -11.29 -1.71 9.28
CA ILE A 187 -11.27 -2.84 10.23
C ILE A 187 -10.23 -2.54 11.30
N LEU A 188 -10.63 -2.54 12.57
CA LEU A 188 -9.73 -2.16 13.66
C LEU A 188 -8.57 -3.13 13.74
N MET A 189 -7.37 -2.61 13.51
CA MET A 189 -6.11 -3.36 13.52
C MET A 189 -5.00 -2.54 14.21
N GLY A 190 -3.84 -3.14 14.41
CA GLY A 190 -2.66 -2.48 14.97
C GLY A 190 -2.59 -2.52 16.51
N TYR A 191 -1.49 -1.99 17.04
CA TYR A 191 -1.25 -1.86 18.48
C TYR A 191 -0.47 -0.57 18.72
N ASN A 192 -0.85 0.22 19.75
CA ASN A 192 -0.11 1.42 20.15
C ASN A 192 0.62 1.16 21.47
N ALA A 193 1.95 1.09 21.44
CA ALA A 193 2.76 0.70 22.59
C ALA A 193 2.86 1.76 23.70
N VAL A 194 2.31 2.96 23.49
CA VAL A 194 2.41 4.09 24.44
C VAL A 194 1.08 4.32 25.17
N SER A 195 -0.04 4.26 24.45
CA SER A 195 -1.35 4.63 24.97
C SER A 195 -2.41 3.56 24.66
N PRO A 196 -3.21 3.12 25.65
CA PRO A 196 -4.32 2.18 25.41
C PRO A 196 -5.53 2.88 24.78
N PHE A 197 -5.48 4.20 24.67
CA PHE A 197 -6.58 5.04 24.21
C PHE A 197 -6.35 5.51 22.77
N SER A 198 -5.79 4.62 21.94
CA SER A 198 -5.61 4.86 20.50
C SER A 198 -6.79 4.31 19.71
N ALA A 199 -6.80 4.55 18.39
CA ALA A 199 -7.81 3.97 17.51
C ALA A 199 -7.55 2.50 17.12
N ASN A 200 -6.36 1.98 17.44
CA ASN A 200 -5.89 0.68 17.00
C ASN A 200 -6.37 -0.43 17.95
N SER A 201 -6.50 -1.65 17.42
CA SER A 201 -6.86 -2.84 18.19
C SER A 201 -6.24 -4.09 17.57
N ASP A 202 -5.52 -4.87 18.36
CA ASP A 202 -4.99 -6.18 17.93
C ASP A 202 -6.04 -7.30 18.06
N ASN A 203 -7.26 -6.95 18.50
CA ASN A 203 -8.41 -7.84 18.70
C ASN A 203 -9.66 -7.35 17.93
N GLY A 204 -9.48 -6.72 16.77
CA GLY A 204 -10.59 -6.23 15.94
C GLY A 204 -11.28 -7.29 15.07
N TYR A 205 -10.80 -8.53 15.06
CA TYR A 205 -11.42 -9.66 14.36
C TYR A 205 -11.24 -10.98 15.13
N SER A 206 -12.10 -11.95 14.84
CA SER A 206 -12.06 -13.30 15.42
C SER A 206 -12.77 -14.30 14.52
N THR A 207 -12.57 -15.60 14.76
CA THR A 207 -13.24 -16.68 14.02
C THR A 207 -13.83 -17.72 14.95
N GLY A 208 -14.89 -18.37 14.48
CA GLY A 208 -15.57 -19.45 15.19
C GLY A 208 -16.91 -19.78 14.55
N ASP A 209 -17.38 -21.01 14.70
CA ASP A 209 -18.62 -21.48 14.06
C ASP A 209 -19.85 -20.98 14.85
N LEU A 210 -20.41 -19.83 14.44
CA LEU A 210 -21.61 -19.24 15.02
C LEU A 210 -22.87 -19.72 14.30
N THR A 211 -22.76 -20.10 13.02
CA THR A 211 -23.86 -20.62 12.20
C THR A 211 -24.19 -22.08 12.45
N GLY A 212 -23.25 -22.84 13.04
CA GLY A 212 -23.37 -24.25 13.36
C GLY A 212 -23.25 -25.16 12.14
N ASP A 213 -22.66 -24.66 11.05
CA ASP A 213 -22.55 -25.39 9.77
C ASP A 213 -21.24 -26.19 9.64
N GLY A 214 -20.38 -26.14 10.65
CA GLY A 214 -19.09 -26.83 10.72
C GLY A 214 -17.94 -26.08 10.06
N VAL A 215 -18.18 -24.92 9.44
CA VAL A 215 -17.15 -24.02 8.93
C VAL A 215 -17.05 -22.81 9.86
N PRO A 216 -15.87 -22.48 10.41
CA PRO A 216 -15.71 -21.28 11.21
C PRO A 216 -16.18 -20.04 10.46
N ASP A 217 -16.98 -19.18 11.09
CA ASP A 217 -17.36 -17.87 10.59
C ASP A 217 -16.27 -16.85 10.95
N VAL A 218 -16.28 -15.68 10.29
CA VAL A 218 -15.39 -14.56 10.61
C VAL A 218 -16.21 -13.39 11.14
N VAL A 219 -15.77 -12.81 12.25
CA VAL A 219 -16.31 -11.58 12.81
C VAL A 219 -15.24 -10.49 12.80
N PHE A 220 -15.64 -9.26 12.50
CA PHE A 220 -14.75 -8.10 12.57
C PHE A 220 -15.50 -6.85 13.04
N SER A 221 -14.75 -5.89 13.57
CA SER A 221 -15.20 -4.54 13.91
C SER A 221 -14.60 -3.54 12.93
N ALA A 222 -15.44 -2.79 12.21
CA ALA A 222 -15.01 -1.83 11.21
C ALA A 222 -15.54 -0.42 11.49
N GLN A 223 -14.64 0.56 11.57
CA GLN A 223 -14.93 1.96 11.77
C GLN A 223 -15.42 2.62 10.48
N VAL A 224 -16.48 3.42 10.58
CA VAL A 224 -17.13 4.12 9.47
C VAL A 224 -17.46 5.56 9.87
N GLY A 225 -17.25 6.50 8.94
CA GLY A 225 -17.68 7.89 9.05
C GLY A 225 -16.80 8.79 9.92
N THR A 226 -15.64 8.33 10.42
CA THR A 226 -14.75 9.16 11.27
C THR A 226 -13.48 9.63 10.59
N THR A 227 -12.95 8.87 9.64
CA THR A 227 -11.62 9.04 9.04
C THR A 227 -11.76 9.23 7.53
N PRO A 228 -10.98 10.12 6.89
CA PRO A 228 -9.99 11.06 7.43
C PRO A 228 -10.63 12.29 8.12
N TYR A 229 -11.93 12.50 7.97
CA TYR A 229 -12.69 13.48 8.72
C TYR A 229 -14.13 12.99 8.93
N PRO A 230 -14.88 13.53 9.91
CA PRO A 230 -16.23 13.08 10.18
C PRO A 230 -17.14 13.19 8.94
N ARG A 231 -17.64 12.04 8.48
CA ARG A 231 -18.62 11.86 7.41
C ARG A 231 -19.87 11.20 7.99
N PRO A 232 -20.82 12.00 8.51
CA PRO A 232 -21.98 11.46 9.18
C PRO A 232 -22.90 10.71 8.22
N PHE A 233 -23.34 9.52 8.60
CA PHE A 233 -24.26 8.67 7.85
C PHE A 233 -25.51 8.29 8.66
N THR A 234 -26.42 7.58 8.01
CA THR A 234 -27.56 6.92 8.63
C THR A 234 -27.52 5.42 8.33
N SER A 235 -27.97 4.61 9.27
CA SER A 235 -28.06 3.16 9.17
C SER A 235 -29.31 2.68 9.92
N PRO A 236 -30.03 1.65 9.44
CA PRO A 236 -31.21 1.12 10.13
C PRO A 236 -30.91 0.71 11.58
N GLY A 237 -31.86 0.97 12.49
CA GLY A 237 -31.77 0.51 13.88
C GLY A 237 -30.77 1.27 14.76
N SER A 238 -30.14 2.35 14.28
CA SER A 238 -29.21 3.17 15.06
C SER A 238 -29.46 4.66 14.87
N SER A 239 -29.24 5.45 15.94
CA SER A 239 -29.23 6.92 15.89
C SER A 239 -27.85 7.50 15.63
N LEU A 240 -26.80 6.66 15.65
CA LEU A 240 -25.41 7.07 15.48
C LEU A 240 -25.16 7.59 14.06
N THR A 241 -24.21 8.50 13.96
CA THR A 241 -23.79 9.11 12.70
C THR A 241 -22.39 8.69 12.29
N THR A 242 -21.60 8.19 13.23
CA THR A 242 -20.34 7.49 13.01
C THR A 242 -20.24 6.34 14.02
N GLY A 243 -19.32 5.41 13.82
CA GLY A 243 -19.11 4.34 14.79
C GLY A 243 -18.39 3.15 14.19
N THR A 244 -18.57 2.00 14.83
CA THR A 244 -17.99 0.72 14.38
C THR A 244 -19.07 -0.32 14.16
N PHE A 245 -19.14 -0.88 12.97
CA PHE A 245 -19.97 -2.05 12.70
C PHE A 245 -19.25 -3.31 13.16
N VAL A 246 -19.92 -4.11 14.01
CA VAL A 246 -19.53 -5.50 14.22
C VAL A 246 -20.31 -6.35 13.24
N THR A 247 -19.61 -7.12 12.41
CA THR A 247 -20.19 -7.90 11.31
C THR A 247 -19.71 -9.34 11.36
N VAL A 248 -20.64 -10.28 11.24
CA VAL A 248 -20.37 -11.71 11.11
C VAL A 248 -20.64 -12.12 9.67
N LEU A 249 -19.62 -12.65 8.99
CA LEU A 249 -19.73 -13.27 7.68
C LEU A 249 -19.75 -14.79 7.85
N ASN A 250 -20.68 -15.46 7.18
CA ASN A 250 -20.69 -16.91 7.17
C ASN A 250 -19.44 -17.44 6.45
N GLY A 251 -18.65 -18.28 7.11
CA GLY A 251 -17.36 -18.73 6.60
C GLY A 251 -17.45 -19.53 5.30
N LYS A 252 -18.58 -20.20 5.09
CA LYS A 252 -18.82 -21.01 3.90
C LYS A 252 -19.19 -20.18 2.67
N THR A 253 -19.93 -19.08 2.85
CA THR A 253 -20.59 -18.35 1.74
C THR A 253 -20.17 -16.88 1.61
N GLY A 254 -19.50 -16.30 2.60
CA GLY A 254 -19.15 -14.87 2.65
C GLY A 254 -20.35 -13.95 2.90
N ARG A 255 -21.56 -14.49 3.08
CA ARG A 255 -22.76 -13.69 3.31
C ARG A 255 -22.72 -13.06 4.70
N THR A 256 -23.07 -11.78 4.79
CA THR A 256 -23.37 -11.13 6.08
C THR A 256 -24.59 -11.79 6.71
N VAL A 257 -24.37 -12.48 7.83
CA VAL A 257 -25.43 -13.20 8.57
C VAL A 257 -25.90 -12.44 9.81
N TRP A 258 -25.11 -11.47 10.27
CA TRP A 258 -25.47 -10.53 11.32
C TRP A 258 -24.57 -9.30 11.29
N SER A 259 -25.13 -8.12 11.61
CA SER A 259 -24.36 -6.90 11.81
C SER A 259 -25.04 -5.96 12.80
N LYS A 260 -24.26 -5.19 13.55
CA LYS A 260 -24.79 -4.12 14.40
C LYS A 260 -23.78 -2.97 14.52
N LEU A 261 -24.29 -1.73 14.50
CA LEU A 261 -23.51 -0.52 14.74
C LEU A 261 -23.38 -0.24 16.24
N TYR A 262 -22.14 -0.03 16.69
CA TYR A 262 -21.75 0.35 18.05
C TYR A 262 -21.08 1.73 18.04
N ASN A 263 -21.00 2.39 19.21
CA ASN A 263 -20.26 3.64 19.34
C ASN A 263 -18.78 3.41 19.01
N ARG A 264 -18.19 2.40 19.65
CA ARG A 264 -16.82 1.95 19.44
C ARG A 264 -16.64 0.54 20.02
N ALA A 265 -17.06 -0.48 19.27
CA ALA A 265 -16.68 -1.87 19.53
C ALA A 265 -15.17 -2.02 19.29
N SER A 266 -14.35 -1.79 20.31
CA SER A 266 -12.91 -1.78 20.19
C SER A 266 -12.31 -3.18 20.10
N MET A 267 -13.02 -4.21 20.58
CA MET A 267 -12.59 -5.60 20.47
C MET A 267 -13.76 -6.55 20.21
N VAL A 268 -13.50 -7.62 19.48
CA VAL A 268 -14.41 -8.74 19.26
C VAL A 268 -13.70 -10.07 19.45
N LYS A 269 -14.38 -11.05 20.03
CA LYS A 269 -13.84 -12.41 20.23
C LYS A 269 -14.95 -13.44 20.15
N ILE A 270 -14.70 -14.58 19.50
CA ILE A 270 -15.56 -15.76 19.61
C ILE A 270 -14.91 -16.75 20.56
N VAL A 271 -15.64 -17.17 21.59
CA VAL A 271 -15.23 -18.19 22.56
C VAL A 271 -16.40 -19.17 22.74
N GLU A 272 -16.17 -20.44 22.41
CA GLU A 272 -17.16 -21.53 22.54
C GLU A 272 -18.58 -21.17 22.04
N GLY A 273 -18.68 -20.57 20.86
CA GLY A 273 -19.95 -20.20 20.22
C GLY A 273 -20.63 -18.94 20.79
N THR A 274 -19.99 -18.25 21.74
CA THR A 274 -20.41 -16.93 22.21
C THR A 274 -19.57 -15.85 21.51
N LEU A 275 -20.23 -14.90 20.84
CA LEU A 275 -19.61 -13.67 20.36
C LEU A 275 -19.53 -12.66 21.50
N LEU A 276 -18.31 -12.22 21.83
CA LEU A 276 -18.02 -11.15 22.77
C LEU A 276 -17.77 -9.86 22.01
N VAL A 277 -18.45 -8.78 22.41
CA VAL A 277 -18.29 -7.43 21.84
C VAL A 277 -17.98 -6.44 22.95
N ALA A 278 -16.81 -5.81 22.90
CA ALA A 278 -16.34 -4.85 23.88
C ALA A 278 -16.53 -3.42 23.38
N ASP A 279 -17.58 -2.73 23.84
CA ASP A 279 -17.89 -1.34 23.46
C ASP A 279 -17.23 -0.35 24.42
N ALA A 280 -16.58 0.66 23.86
CA ALA A 280 -15.90 1.74 24.57
C ALA A 280 -16.43 3.12 24.09
N PRO A 281 -17.66 3.50 24.46
CA PRO A 281 -18.35 4.64 23.85
C PRO A 281 -17.58 5.97 23.96
N ARG A 282 -16.76 6.13 25.00
CA ARG A 282 -15.95 7.35 25.21
C ARG A 282 -14.70 7.47 24.34
N MET A 283 -14.44 6.44 23.53
CA MET A 283 -13.44 6.45 22.46
C MET A 283 -14.04 6.86 21.11
N SER A 284 -15.34 7.11 21.05
CA SER A 284 -16.01 7.64 19.85
C SER A 284 -15.94 9.17 19.83
N GLY A 285 -15.79 9.73 18.62
CA GLY A 285 -15.90 11.17 18.36
C GLY A 285 -17.35 11.62 18.06
N ASP A 286 -18.34 10.72 18.08
CA ASP A 286 -19.72 11.07 17.75
C ASP A 286 -20.37 11.89 18.88
N SER A 287 -20.82 13.09 18.54
CA SER A 287 -21.54 14.01 19.42
C SER A 287 -22.83 13.43 20.05
N LYS A 288 -23.40 12.37 19.47
CA LYS A 288 -24.63 11.72 19.96
C LYS A 288 -24.39 10.71 21.07
N VAL A 289 -23.13 10.38 21.39
CA VAL A 289 -22.79 9.47 22.49
C VAL A 289 -23.20 10.12 23.82
N PRO A 290 -24.11 9.52 24.61
CA PRO A 290 -24.55 10.12 25.86
C PRO A 290 -23.42 10.30 26.87
N ALA A 291 -23.46 11.40 27.62
CA ALA A 291 -22.49 11.70 28.67
C ALA A 291 -22.52 10.74 29.88
N ALA A 292 -23.45 9.78 29.92
CA ALA A 292 -23.51 8.73 30.93
C ALA A 292 -23.20 7.34 30.36
N ALA A 293 -22.84 7.23 29.07
CA ALA A 293 -22.52 5.95 28.45
C ALA A 293 -21.25 5.34 29.09
N THR A 294 -21.36 4.08 29.48
CA THR A 294 -20.32 3.28 30.14
C THR A 294 -19.72 2.25 29.19
N MET A 295 -18.50 1.79 29.47
CA MET A 295 -17.90 0.68 28.72
C MET A 295 -18.61 -0.62 29.08
N THR A 296 -18.93 -1.42 28.06
CA THR A 296 -19.65 -2.69 28.23
C THR A 296 -19.00 -3.82 27.44
N LEU A 297 -19.05 -5.03 28.00
CA LEU A 297 -18.80 -6.26 27.27
C LEU A 297 -20.13 -6.99 27.13
N THR A 298 -20.55 -7.25 25.90
CA THR A 298 -21.76 -8.00 25.60
C THR A 298 -21.38 -9.38 25.07
N GLY A 299 -21.91 -10.44 25.70
CA GLY A 299 -21.87 -11.79 25.14
C GLY A 299 -23.16 -12.11 24.41
N ILE A 300 -23.06 -12.70 23.23
CA ILE A 300 -24.17 -13.02 22.35
C ILE A 300 -24.04 -14.47 21.89
N ARG A 301 -25.04 -15.30 22.18
CA ARG A 301 -25.24 -16.60 21.54
C ARG A 301 -26.38 -16.50 20.55
N PHE A 302 -26.17 -17.06 19.39
CA PHE A 302 -27.12 -16.97 18.28
C PHE A 302 -27.95 -18.24 18.15
N SER A 303 -29.16 -18.05 17.62
CA SER A 303 -29.86 -19.09 16.88
C SER A 303 -29.66 -18.83 15.39
N SER A 304 -29.48 -19.91 14.62
CA SER A 304 -29.27 -19.86 13.18
C SER A 304 -30.50 -20.44 12.47
N ALA A 305 -31.14 -19.64 11.63
CA ALA A 305 -32.27 -20.06 10.80
C ALA A 305 -32.27 -19.26 9.48
N ASP A 306 -32.59 -19.93 8.36
CA ASP A 306 -32.71 -19.31 7.03
C ASP A 306 -31.50 -18.47 6.59
N GLY A 307 -30.30 -18.85 7.06
CA GLY A 307 -29.05 -18.14 6.75
C GLY A 307 -28.90 -16.79 7.45
N VAL A 308 -29.58 -16.58 8.58
CA VAL A 308 -29.49 -15.37 9.42
C VAL A 308 -29.22 -15.79 10.86
N LEU A 309 -28.32 -15.06 11.53
CA LEU A 309 -28.09 -15.23 12.97
C LEU A 309 -28.98 -14.25 13.74
N THR A 310 -29.78 -14.79 14.67
CA THR A 310 -30.61 -14.00 15.59
C THR A 310 -30.11 -14.18 17.02
N PRO A 311 -29.80 -13.10 17.76
CA PRO A 311 -29.44 -13.20 19.18
C PRO A 311 -30.51 -13.97 19.96
N ALA A 312 -30.13 -15.13 20.51
CA ALA A 312 -31.01 -16.00 21.28
C ALA A 312 -30.79 -15.83 22.79
N GLN A 313 -29.54 -15.60 23.19
CA GLN A 313 -29.16 -15.28 24.57
C GLN A 313 -28.13 -14.15 24.54
N THR A 314 -28.36 -13.14 25.38
CA THR A 314 -27.43 -12.03 25.56
C THR A 314 -27.22 -11.74 27.04
N TRP A 315 -25.98 -11.44 27.40
CA TRP A 315 -25.63 -10.90 28.72
C TRP A 315 -24.72 -9.70 28.55
N THR A 316 -24.65 -8.86 29.58
CA THR A 316 -23.79 -7.66 29.57
C THR A 316 -23.06 -7.53 30.89
N TYR A 317 -21.74 -7.38 30.83
CA TYR A 317 -20.92 -6.85 31.90
C TYR A 317 -20.74 -5.35 31.68
N ASP A 318 -21.25 -4.53 32.61
CA ASP A 318 -21.09 -3.08 32.61
C ASP A 318 -20.02 -2.69 33.62
N THR A 319 -19.03 -1.92 33.16
CA THR A 319 -17.94 -1.42 34.02
C THR A 319 -18.42 -0.39 35.05
N GLY A 320 -19.56 0.28 34.78
CA GLY A 320 -20.07 1.41 35.55
C GLY A 320 -19.27 2.70 35.34
N GLU A 321 -18.29 2.71 34.42
CA GLU A 321 -17.34 3.80 34.25
C GLU A 321 -17.70 4.64 33.02
N ALA A 322 -18.12 5.88 33.24
CA ALA A 322 -18.49 6.82 32.17
C ALA A 322 -17.34 7.76 31.77
N ARG A 323 -16.13 7.59 32.34
CA ARG A 323 -14.91 8.33 31.98
C ARG A 323 -14.32 7.82 30.66
N LYS A 324 -13.37 8.58 30.10
CA LYS A 324 -12.55 8.09 28.98
C LYS A 324 -11.83 6.80 29.42
N GLY A 325 -12.10 5.71 28.72
CA GLY A 325 -11.56 4.39 28.97
C GLY A 325 -11.62 3.54 27.72
N ASN A 326 -10.82 2.47 27.68
CA ASN A 326 -10.80 1.52 26.58
C ASN A 326 -10.49 0.12 27.08
N TRP A 327 -10.83 -0.89 26.29
CA TRP A 327 -10.48 -2.28 26.50
C TRP A 327 -8.99 -2.51 26.16
N GLY A 328 -8.35 -3.45 26.85
CA GLY A 328 -6.92 -3.76 26.68
C GLY A 328 -6.67 -5.10 25.97
N ASP A 329 -7.29 -6.20 26.41
CA ASP A 329 -7.19 -7.50 25.72
C ASP A 329 -8.35 -8.44 26.15
N ILE A 330 -8.60 -9.47 25.35
CA ILE A 330 -9.53 -10.59 25.61
C ILE A 330 -8.81 -11.92 25.31
N GLN A 331 -8.50 -12.66 26.36
CA GLN A 331 -7.78 -13.94 26.28
C GLN A 331 -8.71 -15.12 26.64
N ASP A 332 -8.88 -16.03 25.68
CA ASP A 332 -9.58 -17.30 25.90
C ASP A 332 -8.79 -18.18 26.89
N LEU A 333 -9.47 -18.69 27.91
CA LEU A 333 -8.89 -19.59 28.92
C LEU A 333 -9.33 -21.06 28.73
N GLY A 334 -10.20 -21.31 27.74
CA GLY A 334 -10.90 -22.57 27.52
C GLY A 334 -12.02 -22.81 28.54
N LYS A 335 -12.84 -23.84 28.28
CA LYS A 335 -13.97 -24.27 29.14
C LYS A 335 -14.98 -23.14 29.36
N GLY A 336 -15.19 -22.32 28.34
CA GLY A 336 -16.14 -21.22 28.33
C GLY A 336 -15.74 -20.05 29.23
N LYS A 337 -14.47 -19.95 29.66
CA LYS A 337 -13.95 -18.87 30.50
C LYS A 337 -13.04 -17.95 29.68
N VAL A 338 -13.08 -16.66 30.02
CA VAL A 338 -12.26 -15.64 29.36
C VAL A 338 -11.67 -14.69 30.39
N ALA A 339 -10.40 -14.33 30.21
CA ALA A 339 -9.75 -13.22 30.91
C ALA A 339 -9.85 -11.96 30.05
N LEU A 340 -10.09 -10.84 30.68
CA LEU A 340 -10.19 -9.54 30.02
C LEU A 340 -9.56 -8.46 30.88
N THR A 341 -9.07 -7.41 30.21
CA THR A 341 -8.59 -6.20 30.88
C THR A 341 -9.16 -4.95 30.24
N TRP A 342 -9.44 -3.93 31.05
CA TRP A 342 -9.85 -2.60 30.60
C TRP A 342 -9.17 -1.50 31.41
N ASN A 343 -9.09 -0.32 30.80
CA ASN A 343 -8.26 0.79 31.27
C ASN A 343 -9.09 2.09 31.35
N LEU A 344 -8.88 2.87 32.41
CA LEU A 344 -9.42 4.22 32.57
C LEU A 344 -8.30 5.23 32.43
N ALA A 345 -8.50 6.20 31.55
CA ALA A 345 -7.52 7.26 31.33
C ALA A 345 -7.36 8.11 32.58
N LYS A 346 -6.11 8.47 32.88
CA LYS A 346 -5.77 9.48 33.87
C LYS A 346 -6.46 10.81 33.55
N ALA A 347 -6.90 11.52 34.58
CA ALA A 347 -7.51 12.84 34.48
C ALA A 347 -6.96 13.78 35.56
N THR A 348 -7.26 15.07 35.46
CA THR A 348 -6.79 16.06 36.44
C THR A 348 -7.23 15.68 37.86
N GLY A 349 -6.26 15.40 38.73
CA GLY A 349 -6.49 15.00 40.12
C GLY A 349 -7.05 13.59 40.31
N VAL A 350 -7.09 12.76 39.25
CA VAL A 350 -7.60 11.40 39.30
C VAL A 350 -6.67 10.47 38.53
N ASP A 351 -6.13 9.46 39.23
CA ASP A 351 -5.21 8.51 38.62
C ASP A 351 -5.90 7.65 37.54
N GLY A 352 -5.07 7.18 36.60
CA GLY A 352 -5.44 6.10 35.69
C GLY A 352 -5.51 4.77 36.43
N ARG A 353 -6.24 3.81 35.87
CA ARG A 353 -6.41 2.47 36.46
C ARG A 353 -6.62 1.42 35.37
N GLY A 354 -6.02 0.25 35.52
CA GLY A 354 -6.41 -0.96 34.80
C GLY A 354 -7.22 -1.89 35.70
N ARG A 355 -8.11 -2.70 35.12
CA ARG A 355 -8.79 -3.80 35.80
C ARG A 355 -8.71 -5.05 34.95
N THR A 356 -8.22 -6.13 35.56
CA THR A 356 -8.23 -7.47 34.98
C THR A 356 -9.30 -8.30 35.67
N LEU A 357 -10.05 -9.10 34.92
CA LEU A 357 -11.07 -9.99 35.46
C LEU A 357 -11.21 -11.27 34.63
N VAL A 358 -11.83 -12.28 35.24
CA VAL A 358 -12.25 -13.52 34.58
C VAL A 358 -13.75 -13.66 34.67
N LEU A 359 -14.39 -14.05 33.57
CA LEU A 359 -15.83 -14.30 33.51
C LEU A 359 -16.19 -15.60 32.79
N ASP A 360 -17.39 -16.09 33.07
CA ASP A 360 -18.05 -17.15 32.33
C ASP A 360 -18.75 -16.60 31.08
N THR A 361 -18.41 -17.13 29.91
CA THR A 361 -18.99 -16.69 28.64
C THR A 361 -20.44 -17.14 28.46
N ALA A 362 -20.94 -18.06 29.29
CA ALA A 362 -22.31 -18.54 29.20
C ALA A 362 -23.34 -17.54 29.73
N ASP A 363 -23.00 -16.77 30.76
CA ASP A 363 -23.93 -15.86 31.42
C ASP A 363 -23.32 -14.51 31.85
N GLY A 364 -22.01 -14.32 31.63
CA GLY A 364 -21.30 -13.09 31.99
C GLY A 364 -20.97 -12.99 33.48
N SER A 365 -21.14 -14.05 34.25
CA SER A 365 -20.81 -14.06 35.68
C SER A 365 -19.31 -13.88 35.87
N VAL A 366 -18.94 -12.92 36.74
CA VAL A 366 -17.54 -12.60 37.06
C VAL A 366 -17.07 -13.50 38.18
N ASP A 367 -16.01 -14.26 37.94
CA ASP A 367 -15.39 -15.12 38.96
C ASP A 367 -14.58 -14.27 39.95
N TRP A 368 -13.74 -13.37 39.41
CA TRP A 368 -12.97 -12.41 40.17
C TRP A 368 -12.62 -11.21 39.31
N GLN A 369 -12.27 -10.10 39.96
CA GLN A 369 -11.75 -8.90 39.33
C GLN A 369 -10.72 -8.24 40.24
N THR A 370 -9.65 -7.73 39.66
CA THR A 370 -8.50 -7.15 40.36
C THR A 370 -8.10 -5.83 39.71
N ASP A 371 -8.04 -4.77 40.52
CA ASP A 371 -7.58 -3.44 40.09
C ASP A 371 -6.04 -3.36 40.13
N SER A 372 -5.47 -2.70 39.13
CA SER A 372 -4.05 -2.35 39.02
C SER A 372 -3.90 -0.84 38.78
N ALA A 373 -2.85 -0.24 39.32
CA ALA A 373 -2.48 1.13 39.00
C ALA A 373 -1.81 1.25 37.62
N LEU A 374 -1.59 0.12 36.93
CA LEU A 374 -1.09 0.02 35.57
C LEU A 374 -2.23 -0.30 34.61
N TYR A 375 -2.09 0.14 33.36
CA TYR A 375 -2.98 -0.23 32.27
C TYR A 375 -2.65 -1.65 31.80
N GLY A 376 -3.64 -2.55 31.78
CA GLY A 376 -3.47 -3.88 31.20
C GLY A 376 -3.47 -3.82 29.67
N ARG A 377 -2.46 -4.42 29.05
CA ARG A 377 -2.14 -4.30 27.62
C ARG A 377 -2.40 -5.57 26.85
N GLN A 378 -1.83 -6.68 27.29
CA GLN A 378 -1.95 -7.99 26.66
C GLN A 378 -2.03 -9.06 27.73
N LEU A 379 -2.84 -10.09 27.52
CA LEU A 379 -3.06 -11.21 28.42
C LEU A 379 -2.74 -12.52 27.68
N ARG A 380 -1.98 -13.42 28.29
CA ARG A 380 -1.68 -14.76 27.74
C ARG A 380 -1.87 -15.81 28.84
N LEU A 381 -2.39 -16.97 28.48
CA LEU A 381 -2.51 -18.08 29.42
C LEU A 381 -1.18 -18.83 29.53
N ASP A 382 -0.65 -18.96 30.75
CA ASP A 382 0.33 -19.99 31.11
C ASP A 382 -0.48 -21.17 31.66
N ALA A 383 -0.81 -22.10 30.76
CA ALA A 383 -1.71 -23.21 31.10
C ALA A 383 -1.04 -24.20 32.05
N GLY A 384 0.27 -24.40 31.91
CA GLY A 384 1.07 -25.31 32.72
C GLY A 384 1.09 -24.91 34.20
N ARG A 385 1.08 -23.61 34.49
CA ARG A 385 1.11 -23.07 35.87
C ARG A 385 -0.22 -22.48 36.34
N GLU A 386 -1.30 -22.68 35.57
CA GLU A 386 -2.66 -22.17 35.87
C GLU A 386 -2.69 -20.65 36.18
N ARG A 387 -1.97 -19.83 35.39
CA ARG A 387 -1.93 -18.37 35.57
C ARG A 387 -2.10 -17.61 34.27
N ILE A 388 -2.60 -16.39 34.37
CA ILE A 388 -2.65 -15.43 33.26
C ILE A 388 -1.42 -14.54 33.37
N VAL A 389 -0.60 -14.48 32.34
CA VAL A 389 0.52 -13.56 32.21
C VAL A 389 0.02 -12.29 31.55
N ALA A 390 0.25 -11.16 32.19
CA ALA A 390 -0.20 -9.86 31.73
C ALA A 390 0.99 -8.96 31.42
N LEU A 391 0.95 -8.31 30.27
CA LEU A 391 1.74 -7.12 30.01
C LEU A 391 0.95 -5.93 30.56
N GLU A 392 1.51 -5.19 31.50
CA GLU A 392 0.89 -4.00 32.08
C GLU A 392 1.82 -2.80 31.98
N GLN A 393 1.27 -1.61 31.77
CA GLN A 393 2.06 -0.41 31.51
C GLN A 393 1.59 0.76 32.38
N ARG A 394 2.53 1.53 32.90
CA ARG A 394 2.21 2.78 33.59
C ARG A 394 1.84 3.86 32.57
N ASP A 395 0.96 4.78 32.96
CA ASP A 395 0.76 6.02 32.20
C ASP A 395 2.11 6.73 31.98
N ALA A 396 2.45 7.05 30.73
CA ALA A 396 3.75 7.61 30.38
C ALA A 396 4.04 8.96 31.07
N THR A 397 3.00 9.66 31.55
CA THR A 397 3.16 10.90 32.33
C THR A 397 3.55 10.66 33.80
N ASP A 398 3.35 9.44 34.30
CA ASP A 398 3.80 9.02 35.63
C ASP A 398 5.17 8.35 35.59
N ALA A 399 5.37 7.45 34.62
CA ALA A 399 6.61 6.76 34.33
C ALA A 399 6.50 6.01 32.98
N VAL A 400 7.52 6.10 32.13
CA VAL A 400 7.73 5.16 31.02
C VAL A 400 8.20 3.84 31.65
N ARG A 401 7.24 3.00 32.03
CA ARG A 401 7.44 1.74 32.75
C ARG A 401 6.43 0.70 32.29
N TYR A 402 6.88 -0.55 32.18
CA TYR A 402 5.99 -1.68 32.08
C TYR A 402 6.38 -2.80 33.06
N GLU A 403 5.41 -3.67 33.32
CA GLU A 403 5.57 -4.88 34.12
C GLU A 403 5.08 -6.09 33.33
N VAL A 404 5.79 -7.20 33.47
CA VAL A 404 5.21 -8.52 33.24
C VAL A 404 4.63 -8.96 34.58
N ALA A 405 3.33 -9.17 34.63
CA ALA A 405 2.60 -9.60 35.82
C ALA A 405 1.97 -10.97 35.61
N SER A 406 1.59 -11.62 36.71
CA SER A 406 0.77 -12.83 36.69
C SER A 406 -0.48 -12.66 37.53
N TYR A 407 -1.54 -13.35 37.13
CA TYR A 407 -2.76 -13.53 37.89
C TYR A 407 -3.04 -15.01 38.05
N ASP A 408 -3.25 -15.47 39.27
CA ASP A 408 -3.78 -16.82 39.48
C ASP A 408 -5.17 -16.94 38.85
N VAL A 409 -5.39 -17.95 37.99
CA VAL A 409 -6.62 -18.09 37.19
C VAL A 409 -7.88 -18.20 38.07
N LYS A 410 -7.76 -18.73 39.30
CA LYS A 410 -8.91 -19.02 40.17
C LYS A 410 -9.23 -17.87 41.12
N THR A 411 -8.21 -17.19 41.63
CA THR A 411 -8.33 -16.22 42.73
C THR A 411 -8.13 -14.78 42.28
N GLY A 412 -7.53 -14.54 41.11
CA GLY A 412 -7.18 -13.20 40.63
C GLY A 412 -6.04 -12.55 41.40
N HIS A 413 -5.29 -13.32 42.20
CA HIS A 413 -4.14 -12.79 42.92
C HIS A 413 -3.06 -12.34 41.94
N ARG A 414 -2.80 -11.02 41.92
CA ARG A 414 -1.80 -10.39 41.06
C ARG A 414 -0.42 -10.42 41.72
N ALA A 415 0.58 -10.88 40.99
CA ALA A 415 1.99 -10.77 41.35
C ALA A 415 2.79 -10.17 40.19
N THR A 416 3.66 -9.19 40.48
CA THR A 416 4.63 -8.67 39.51
C THR A 416 5.75 -9.71 39.34
N LEU A 417 6.05 -10.06 38.09
CA LEU A 417 7.10 -11.00 37.74
C LEU A 417 8.40 -10.28 37.33
N GLU A 418 8.27 -9.20 36.55
CA GLU A 418 9.40 -8.38 36.09
C GLU A 418 8.95 -6.92 35.98
N THR A 419 9.88 -5.96 36.14
CA THR A 419 9.64 -4.53 35.91
C THR A 419 10.72 -3.94 35.00
N ARG A 420 10.31 -3.08 34.08
CA ARG A 420 11.19 -2.44 33.09
C ARG A 420 10.90 -0.95 33.00
N ASP A 421 11.96 -0.15 33.07
CA ASP A 421 11.92 1.31 32.96
C ASP A 421 12.55 1.78 31.65
N ASN A 422 12.02 2.89 31.12
CA ASN A 422 12.56 3.61 29.95
C ASN A 422 12.58 2.80 28.65
N VAL A 423 11.71 1.79 28.56
CA VAL A 423 11.46 0.98 27.36
C VAL A 423 9.96 0.77 27.19
N LEU A 424 9.51 0.63 25.94
CA LEU A 424 8.11 0.41 25.60
C LEU A 424 7.88 -1.05 25.17
N PRO A 425 6.90 -1.76 25.74
CA PRO A 425 6.62 -3.13 25.34
C PRO A 425 5.71 -3.14 24.09
N THR A 426 6.12 -3.88 23.07
CA THR A 426 5.42 -3.94 21.78
C THR A 426 4.67 -5.26 21.59
N ALA A 427 5.12 -6.36 22.19
CA ALA A 427 4.42 -7.65 22.14
C ALA A 427 4.80 -8.58 23.31
N LEU A 428 3.85 -9.42 23.73
CA LEU A 428 4.01 -10.52 24.68
C LEU A 428 3.47 -11.83 24.08
N THR A 429 4.21 -12.92 24.26
CA THR A 429 3.72 -14.29 24.06
C THR A 429 4.24 -15.24 25.14
N VAL A 430 3.50 -16.32 25.35
CA VAL A 430 3.82 -17.41 26.28
C VAL A 430 3.77 -18.71 25.49
N GLY A 431 4.75 -19.57 25.66
CA GLY A 431 4.74 -20.89 25.01
C GLY A 431 5.98 -21.72 25.29
N ASP A 432 5.92 -22.99 24.89
CA ASP A 432 7.01 -23.94 25.07
C ASP A 432 8.14 -23.74 24.03
N LEU A 433 9.24 -23.13 24.47
CA LEU A 433 10.45 -22.95 23.68
C LEU A 433 11.51 -24.00 24.03
N THR A 434 11.66 -24.39 25.30
CA THR A 434 12.77 -25.25 25.73
C THR A 434 12.41 -26.72 25.97
N ALA A 435 11.14 -27.11 25.80
CA ALA A 435 10.59 -28.45 26.05
C ALA A 435 10.83 -28.97 27.49
N LYS A 436 10.94 -28.05 28.46
CA LYS A 436 11.02 -28.36 29.90
C LYS A 436 9.68 -28.07 30.57
N ASP A 437 9.49 -28.54 31.80
CA ASP A 437 8.23 -28.42 32.55
C ASP A 437 7.85 -26.94 32.82
N GLY A 438 7.27 -26.28 31.82
CA GLY A 438 6.64 -24.97 31.90
C GLY A 438 6.96 -24.03 30.74
N GLU A 439 5.98 -23.22 30.35
CA GLU A 439 6.08 -22.29 29.22
C GLU A 439 7.02 -21.12 29.54
N GLU A 440 7.81 -20.68 28.55
CA GLU A 440 8.66 -19.49 28.61
C GLU A 440 7.91 -18.24 28.16
N TYR A 441 8.44 -17.08 28.54
CA TYR A 441 7.86 -15.78 28.21
C TYR A 441 8.75 -15.05 27.23
N ALA A 442 8.20 -14.65 26.10
CA ALA A 442 8.90 -13.80 25.15
C ALA A 442 8.25 -12.42 25.12
N VAL A 443 9.06 -11.38 25.31
CA VAL A 443 8.64 -9.98 25.28
C VAL A 443 9.47 -9.23 24.25
N ALA A 444 8.79 -8.48 23.39
CA ALA A 444 9.41 -7.50 22.51
C ALA A 444 9.27 -6.11 23.14
N GLU A 445 10.36 -5.34 23.10
CA GLU A 445 10.41 -3.99 23.64
C GLU A 445 11.27 -3.06 22.79
N SER A 446 10.98 -1.77 22.82
CA SER A 446 11.72 -0.73 22.09
C SER A 446 12.28 0.31 23.05
N SER A 447 13.57 0.61 22.91
CA SER A 447 14.26 1.70 23.61
C SER A 447 14.25 2.98 22.78
N LEU A 448 14.33 4.13 23.44
CA LEU A 448 14.20 5.45 22.84
C LEU A 448 15.52 6.23 22.84
N ASP A 449 15.69 7.14 21.89
CA ASP A 449 16.71 8.20 21.96
C ASP A 449 16.19 9.47 22.65
N GLU A 450 17.04 10.49 22.73
CA GLU A 450 16.70 11.79 23.36
C GLU A 450 15.56 12.54 22.65
N GLY A 451 15.28 12.22 21.39
CA GLY A 451 14.20 12.79 20.59
C GLY A 451 12.92 11.97 20.62
N TYR A 452 12.83 10.94 21.48
CA TYR A 452 11.70 10.01 21.56
C TYR A 452 11.51 9.15 20.30
N TRP A 453 12.55 8.97 19.49
CA TRP A 453 12.54 8.01 18.38
C TRP A 453 12.97 6.64 18.87
N VAL A 454 12.46 5.58 18.26
CA VAL A 454 12.94 4.22 18.53
C VAL A 454 14.40 4.12 18.11
N ASN A 455 15.27 3.81 19.08
CA ASN A 455 16.71 3.62 18.86
C ASN A 455 17.08 2.15 18.62
N ALA A 456 16.38 1.24 19.30
CA ALA A 456 16.60 -0.20 19.16
C ALA A 456 15.35 -0.97 19.61
N SER A 457 15.11 -2.12 18.95
CA SER A 457 14.10 -3.09 19.36
C SER A 457 14.78 -4.37 19.86
N THR A 458 14.30 -4.91 20.96
CA THR A 458 14.85 -6.07 21.64
C THR A 458 13.77 -7.11 21.88
N VAL A 459 14.04 -8.35 21.46
CA VAL A 459 13.30 -9.53 21.88
C VAL A 459 14.02 -10.17 23.06
N ARG A 460 13.29 -10.46 24.13
CA ARG A 460 13.80 -11.07 25.36
C ARG A 460 13.00 -12.33 25.65
N VAL A 461 13.69 -13.42 25.97
CA VAL A 461 13.06 -14.66 26.42
C VAL A 461 13.46 -14.92 27.86
N LEU A 462 12.46 -15.03 28.73
CA LEU A 462 12.58 -15.18 30.17
C LEU A 462 12.21 -16.61 30.57
N ASP A 463 12.84 -17.11 31.62
CA ASP A 463 12.43 -18.37 32.25
C ASP A 463 11.04 -18.21 32.85
N GLY A 464 10.09 -19.07 32.49
CA GLY A 464 8.74 -18.97 33.01
C GLY A 464 8.67 -19.19 34.53
N THR A 465 9.54 -20.00 35.11
CA THR A 465 9.54 -20.30 36.54
C THR A 465 10.20 -19.19 37.35
N ASP A 466 11.23 -18.56 36.79
CA ASP A 466 11.95 -17.43 37.37
C ASP A 466 12.10 -16.30 36.33
N PRO A 467 11.09 -15.43 36.15
CA PRO A 467 11.09 -14.41 35.11
C PRO A 467 12.18 -13.32 35.25
N ASP A 468 12.87 -13.24 36.39
CA ASP A 468 14.08 -12.43 36.54
C ASP A 468 15.28 -13.02 35.78
N THR A 469 15.22 -14.32 35.44
CA THR A 469 16.24 -15.01 34.66
C THR A 469 16.00 -14.84 33.16
N LEU A 470 16.82 -13.99 32.54
CA LEU A 470 16.91 -13.87 31.07
C LEU A 470 17.59 -15.12 30.48
N LEU A 471 16.89 -15.87 29.66
CA LEU A 471 17.44 -17.01 28.92
C LEU A 471 18.29 -16.55 27.75
N TRP A 472 17.77 -15.61 26.94
CA TRP A 472 18.50 -14.95 25.86
C TRP A 472 17.78 -13.67 25.41
N SER A 473 18.49 -12.81 24.70
CA SER A 473 17.91 -11.65 24.00
C SER A 473 18.53 -11.44 22.62
N SER A 474 17.79 -10.76 21.75
CA SER A 474 18.23 -10.33 20.41
C SER A 474 17.83 -8.87 20.22
N THR A 475 18.79 -8.00 19.88
CA THR A 475 18.56 -6.57 19.70
C THR A 475 18.92 -6.14 18.29
N VAL A 476 17.99 -5.46 17.64
CA VAL A 476 18.20 -4.74 16.36
C VAL A 476 18.32 -3.26 16.67
N LYS A 477 19.39 -2.63 16.21
CA LYS A 477 19.59 -1.18 16.33
C LYS A 477 19.19 -0.49 15.04
N ARG A 478 18.78 0.76 15.17
CA ARG A 478 18.59 1.68 14.06
C ARG A 478 19.82 1.73 13.15
N ASP A 479 19.60 1.77 11.84
CA ASP A 479 20.68 1.99 10.88
C ASP A 479 21.34 3.37 11.06
N ALA A 480 22.63 3.47 10.74
CA ALA A 480 23.42 4.67 11.05
C ALA A 480 22.99 5.94 10.27
N ASP A 481 22.35 5.76 9.12
CA ASP A 481 21.80 6.78 8.25
C ASP A 481 20.29 7.02 8.47
N ASN A 482 19.65 6.23 9.35
CA ASN A 482 18.27 6.45 9.77
C ASN A 482 18.22 7.45 10.94
N SER A 483 17.56 8.58 10.72
CA SER A 483 17.32 9.62 11.72
C SER A 483 15.92 9.58 12.35
N LYS A 484 15.11 8.56 12.04
CA LYS A 484 13.73 8.33 12.51
C LYS A 484 13.66 7.05 13.35
N ASP A 485 12.51 6.38 13.43
CA ASP A 485 12.34 5.15 14.20
C ASP A 485 13.10 3.96 13.61
N ALA A 486 13.72 3.17 14.49
CA ALA A 486 14.26 1.85 14.16
C ALA A 486 13.15 0.83 13.90
N ALA A 487 13.53 -0.28 13.25
CA ALA A 487 12.73 -1.50 13.20
C ALA A 487 12.14 -1.87 14.57
N SER A 488 10.85 -2.19 14.62
CA SER A 488 10.14 -2.60 15.83
C SER A 488 9.43 -3.92 15.63
N VAL A 489 9.59 -4.86 16.58
CA VAL A 489 8.90 -6.16 16.59
C VAL A 489 7.50 -5.98 17.16
N TRP A 490 6.46 -6.35 16.41
CA TRP A 490 5.07 -6.11 16.79
C TRP A 490 4.28 -7.38 17.11
N ARG A 491 4.86 -8.56 16.82
CA ARG A 491 4.18 -9.83 17.08
C ARG A 491 5.15 -10.96 17.34
N LEU A 492 4.81 -11.76 18.34
CA LEU A 492 5.55 -12.92 18.78
C LEU A 492 4.62 -14.14 18.81
N GLN A 493 5.08 -15.27 18.28
CA GLN A 493 4.39 -16.56 18.36
C GLN A 493 5.39 -17.68 18.62
N VAL A 494 5.01 -18.63 19.47
CA VAL A 494 5.80 -19.83 19.75
C VAL A 494 5.17 -21.03 19.06
N ALA A 495 5.96 -21.78 18.30
CA ALA A 495 5.54 -23.01 17.66
C ALA A 495 6.74 -23.95 17.45
N ASP A 496 6.55 -25.25 17.69
CA ASP A 496 7.57 -26.29 17.52
C ASP A 496 8.95 -25.93 18.14
N GLY A 497 8.95 -25.41 19.37
CA GLY A 497 10.16 -25.00 20.09
C GLY A 497 10.92 -23.84 19.43
N LYS A 498 10.23 -22.99 18.66
CA LYS A 498 10.78 -21.82 17.98
C LYS A 498 9.96 -20.58 18.28
N LEU A 499 10.63 -19.43 18.27
CA LEU A 499 9.99 -18.13 18.36
C LEU A 499 9.96 -17.49 16.98
N VAL A 500 8.76 -17.16 16.51
CA VAL A 500 8.51 -16.47 15.24
C VAL A 500 8.18 -15.00 15.54
N THR A 501 8.85 -14.08 14.85
CA THR A 501 8.68 -12.65 15.06
C THR A 501 8.41 -11.91 13.76
N SER A 502 7.42 -11.01 13.77
CA SER A 502 7.21 -10.02 12.70
C SER A 502 7.58 -8.64 13.19
N ALA A 503 8.29 -7.90 12.34
CA ALA A 503 8.78 -6.57 12.65
C ALA A 503 8.74 -5.65 11.43
N GLN A 504 8.50 -4.36 11.67
CA GLN A 504 8.83 -3.31 10.71
C GLN A 504 10.33 -3.29 10.44
N ASP A 505 10.75 -2.92 9.24
CA ASP A 505 12.16 -2.80 8.86
C ASP A 505 12.45 -1.36 8.39
N ASP A 506 13.48 -0.75 8.97
CA ASP A 506 13.82 0.66 8.80
C ASP A 506 14.85 0.93 7.69
N ARG A 507 15.32 -0.12 7.01
CA ARG A 507 16.20 0.02 5.85
C ARG A 507 15.54 0.87 4.77
N GLU A 508 16.28 1.80 4.19
CA GLU A 508 15.81 2.67 3.09
C GLU A 508 14.59 3.52 3.46
N ILE A 509 14.38 3.83 4.76
CA ILE A 509 13.24 4.63 5.26
C ILE A 509 13.13 6.03 4.62
N ASN A 510 14.27 6.57 4.19
CA ASN A 510 14.37 7.87 3.50
C ASN A 510 14.32 7.71 1.95
N GLY A 511 14.32 6.49 1.44
CA GLY A 511 14.32 6.12 0.01
C GLY A 511 12.92 5.81 -0.55
N ALA A 512 12.79 5.67 -1.86
CA ALA A 512 11.53 5.37 -2.55
C ALA A 512 11.16 3.88 -2.46
N ASN A 513 12.15 3.07 -2.14
CA ASN A 513 11.96 1.65 -1.87
C ASN A 513 11.20 1.37 -0.57
N ASN A 514 11.35 2.20 0.47
CA ASN A 514 10.66 2.02 1.75
C ASN A 514 10.25 3.37 2.38
N PRO A 515 9.44 4.19 1.69
CA PRO A 515 9.10 5.53 2.14
C PRO A 515 8.46 5.47 3.54
N GLY A 516 9.10 6.11 4.52
CA GLY A 516 8.59 6.18 5.89
C GLY A 516 8.57 4.84 6.64
N GLY A 517 9.20 3.78 6.11
CA GLY A 517 9.23 2.47 6.78
C GLY A 517 7.96 1.65 6.58
N GLY A 518 7.09 2.06 5.64
CA GLY A 518 5.78 1.44 5.42
C GLY A 518 5.77 0.18 4.56
N ARG A 519 6.88 -0.15 3.87
CA ARG A 519 6.91 -1.25 2.88
C ARG A 519 7.74 -2.43 3.32
N TYR A 520 8.88 -2.20 3.97
CA TYR A 520 9.77 -3.28 4.38
C TYR A 520 9.42 -3.80 5.77
N ALA A 521 9.55 -5.11 5.90
CA ALA A 521 9.40 -5.81 7.16
C ALA A 521 10.45 -6.92 7.28
N SER A 522 10.47 -7.57 8.44
CA SER A 522 11.23 -8.79 8.65
C SER A 522 10.40 -9.86 9.36
N LEU A 523 10.54 -11.09 8.88
CA LEU A 523 10.03 -12.30 9.51
C LEU A 523 11.24 -13.12 9.97
N THR A 524 11.41 -13.24 11.28
CA THR A 524 12.57 -13.91 11.87
C THR A 524 12.13 -15.11 12.70
N VAL A 525 12.81 -16.24 12.53
CA VAL A 525 12.58 -17.44 13.33
C VAL A 525 13.81 -17.76 14.15
N TYR A 526 13.65 -17.74 15.46
CA TYR A 526 14.67 -18.08 16.43
C TYR A 526 14.49 -19.52 16.92
N SER A 527 15.60 -20.17 17.23
CA SER A 527 15.59 -21.39 18.03
C SER A 527 15.32 -21.11 19.50
N ALA A 528 15.03 -22.18 20.26
CA ALA A 528 14.99 -22.17 21.72
C ALA A 528 16.17 -21.45 22.42
N LYS A 529 17.35 -21.43 21.78
CA LYS A 529 18.58 -20.83 22.32
C LYS A 529 18.84 -19.39 21.87
N GLY A 530 17.96 -18.82 21.06
CA GLY A 530 18.12 -17.47 20.51
C GLY A 530 18.92 -17.39 19.20
N ASP A 531 19.39 -18.51 18.65
CA ASP A 531 20.00 -18.51 17.31
C ASP A 531 18.94 -18.24 16.24
N ILE A 532 19.19 -17.31 15.32
CA ILE A 532 18.36 -17.13 14.11
C ILE A 532 18.50 -18.38 13.23
N LYS A 533 17.40 -19.09 13.00
CA LYS A 533 17.34 -20.25 12.11
C LYS A 533 17.22 -19.82 10.66
N TRP A 534 16.39 -18.83 10.41
CA TRP A 534 16.26 -18.16 9.12
C TRP A 534 15.56 -16.82 9.33
N GLN A 535 15.68 -15.95 8.33
CA GLN A 535 15.07 -14.63 8.31
C GLN A 535 14.71 -14.25 6.87
N GLN A 536 13.49 -13.75 6.69
CA GLN A 536 13.07 -13.04 5.49
C GLN A 536 13.04 -11.53 5.80
N LYS A 537 13.56 -10.70 4.89
CA LYS A 537 13.52 -9.24 5.02
C LYS A 537 13.01 -8.58 3.73
N GLY A 538 12.59 -7.33 3.83
CA GLY A 538 12.14 -6.51 2.70
C GLY A 538 10.65 -6.71 2.41
N ILE A 539 10.28 -6.69 1.13
CA ILE A 539 8.88 -6.71 0.68
C ILE A 539 8.17 -8.04 0.90
N ALA A 540 8.88 -9.14 1.14
CA ALA A 540 8.28 -10.47 1.30
C ALA A 540 7.97 -10.84 2.76
N ALA A 541 7.81 -9.85 3.64
CA ALA A 541 7.47 -10.00 5.05
C ALA A 541 6.36 -9.02 5.44
N ALA A 542 5.77 -9.21 6.63
CA ALA A 542 4.76 -8.32 7.17
C ALA A 542 5.24 -7.65 8.46
N PRO A 543 4.91 -6.36 8.70
CA PRO A 543 5.40 -5.63 9.85
C PRO A 543 4.81 -6.11 11.19
N MET A 544 3.59 -6.66 11.16
CA MET A 544 2.85 -7.03 12.38
C MET A 544 2.25 -8.42 12.36
N TYR A 545 1.48 -8.81 11.35
CA TYR A 545 0.73 -10.06 11.43
C TYR A 545 1.46 -11.20 10.73
N GLN A 546 1.72 -12.25 11.49
CA GLN A 546 2.02 -13.59 11.00
C GLN A 546 1.06 -14.60 11.62
N ASP A 547 0.72 -15.61 10.83
CA ASP A 547 -0.01 -16.79 11.25
C ASP A 547 0.92 -18.00 11.21
N VAL A 548 0.83 -18.86 12.22
CA VAL A 548 1.59 -20.11 12.28
C VAL A 548 0.59 -21.24 12.39
N PHE A 549 0.56 -22.09 11.37
CA PHE A 549 -0.41 -23.17 11.26
C PHE A 549 0.29 -24.48 10.87
N SER A 550 -0.35 -25.60 11.17
CA SER A 550 0.12 -26.92 10.78
C SER A 550 -0.93 -27.63 9.94
N ASP A 551 -0.50 -28.27 8.86
CA ASP A 551 -1.28 -29.16 8.01
C ASP A 551 -0.55 -30.50 7.82
N ASP A 552 -1.03 -31.34 6.91
CA ASP A 552 -0.41 -32.64 6.60
C ASP A 552 1.02 -32.52 6.01
N ARG A 553 1.42 -31.33 5.53
CA ARG A 553 2.76 -31.04 4.98
C ARG A 553 3.73 -30.52 6.05
N GLY A 554 3.25 -30.18 7.24
CA GLY A 554 4.04 -29.73 8.38
C GLY A 554 3.58 -28.38 8.92
N THR A 555 4.48 -27.70 9.63
CA THR A 555 4.22 -26.37 10.22
C THR A 555 4.78 -25.26 9.33
N HIS A 556 3.98 -24.23 9.15
CA HIS A 556 4.18 -23.15 8.20
C HIS A 556 4.01 -21.80 8.88
N VAL A 557 4.56 -20.77 8.25
CA VAL A 557 4.33 -19.38 8.60
C VAL A 557 3.73 -18.68 7.40
N ARG A 558 2.60 -18.00 7.59
CA ARG A 558 1.91 -17.24 6.56
C ARG A 558 1.84 -15.77 6.94
N VAL A 559 2.05 -14.89 5.97
CA VAL A 559 1.97 -13.44 6.11
C VAL A 559 1.21 -12.83 4.93
N VAL A 560 0.63 -11.65 5.13
CA VAL A 560 0.20 -10.77 4.03
C VAL A 560 1.19 -9.61 3.98
N ASP A 561 1.97 -9.50 2.91
CA ASP A 561 2.95 -8.44 2.77
C ASP A 561 2.31 -7.08 2.42
N GLN A 562 3.12 -6.01 2.42
CA GLN A 562 2.63 -4.65 2.14
C GLN A 562 2.36 -4.37 0.65
N ALA A 563 2.65 -5.34 -0.22
CA ALA A 563 2.27 -5.33 -1.63
C ALA A 563 0.99 -6.18 -1.86
N GLU A 564 0.30 -6.59 -0.78
CA GLU A 564 -0.93 -7.38 -0.79
C GLU A 564 -0.74 -8.80 -1.36
N ASN A 565 0.42 -9.42 -1.11
CA ASN A 565 0.64 -10.82 -1.41
C ASN A 565 0.58 -11.69 -0.15
N ILE A 566 -0.14 -12.80 -0.23
CA ILE A 566 -0.08 -13.85 0.79
C ILE A 566 1.15 -14.71 0.51
N ARG A 567 2.06 -14.81 1.47
CA ARG A 567 3.28 -15.63 1.35
C ARG A 567 3.31 -16.69 2.42
N THR A 568 3.61 -17.93 2.02
CA THR A 568 3.74 -19.07 2.92
C THR A 568 5.18 -19.59 2.91
N PHE A 569 5.74 -19.79 4.11
CA PHE A 569 7.09 -20.29 4.32
C PHE A 569 7.07 -21.52 5.22
N LYS A 570 7.94 -22.49 4.94
CA LYS A 570 8.16 -23.62 5.84
C LYS A 570 8.81 -23.16 7.14
N LEU A 571 8.18 -23.40 8.30
CA LEU A 571 8.70 -22.94 9.61
C LEU A 571 10.12 -23.45 9.89
N GLY A 572 10.43 -24.68 9.49
CA GLY A 572 11.72 -25.31 9.77
C GLY A 572 12.91 -24.75 9.00
N SER A 573 12.70 -24.17 7.81
CA SER A 573 13.78 -23.81 6.89
C SER A 573 13.67 -22.41 6.26
N GLY A 574 12.52 -21.75 6.37
CA GLY A 574 12.27 -20.45 5.72
C GLY A 574 12.14 -20.56 4.20
N LYS A 575 11.99 -21.78 3.66
CA LYS A 575 11.81 -21.97 2.23
C LYS A 575 10.41 -21.44 1.86
N ALA A 576 10.33 -20.52 0.92
CA ALA A 576 9.07 -20.10 0.33
C ALA A 576 8.38 -21.31 -0.32
N GLU A 577 7.11 -21.49 -0.02
CA GLU A 577 6.28 -22.58 -0.55
C GLU A 577 5.31 -22.04 -1.59
N ASP A 578 4.59 -20.98 -1.25
CA ASP A 578 3.49 -20.44 -2.07
C ASP A 578 3.47 -18.90 -2.00
N VAL A 579 3.08 -18.27 -3.10
CA VAL A 579 2.74 -16.85 -3.20
C VAL A 579 1.38 -16.73 -3.87
N THR A 580 0.43 -16.10 -3.20
CA THR A 580 -0.91 -15.81 -3.73
C THR A 580 -1.11 -14.30 -3.76
N PRO A 581 -1.00 -13.65 -4.92
CA PRO A 581 -1.24 -12.21 -5.03
C PRO A 581 -2.74 -11.92 -4.87
N LEU A 582 -3.05 -10.93 -4.04
CA LEU A 582 -4.37 -10.33 -3.96
C LEU A 582 -4.47 -9.18 -4.95
N MET A 583 -5.67 -8.88 -5.44
CA MET A 583 -5.90 -7.75 -6.34
C MET A 583 -5.76 -6.44 -5.56
N GLY A 584 -4.54 -5.94 -5.42
CA GLY A 584 -4.24 -4.65 -4.81
C GLY A 584 -4.59 -3.47 -5.72
N ASP A 585 -3.74 -2.45 -5.72
CA ASP A 585 -3.87 -1.31 -6.61
C ASP A 585 -3.56 -1.72 -8.06
N ILE A 586 -4.46 -1.39 -8.98
CA ILE A 586 -4.32 -1.64 -10.41
C ILE A 586 -4.01 -0.31 -11.09
N ALA A 587 -2.79 -0.16 -11.56
CA ALA A 587 -2.32 1.06 -12.21
C ALA A 587 -2.13 0.89 -13.72
N TYR A 588 -1.98 -0.35 -14.20
CA TYR A 588 -1.69 -0.65 -15.60
C TYR A 588 -2.75 -1.57 -16.18
N ALA A 589 -3.20 -1.26 -17.40
CA ALA A 589 -4.10 -2.11 -18.15
C ALA A 589 -3.87 -1.96 -19.66
N LYS A 590 -4.08 -3.06 -20.39
CA LYS A 590 -4.10 -3.07 -21.87
C LYS A 590 -5.29 -3.90 -22.37
N ALA A 591 -5.81 -3.51 -23.53
CA ALA A 591 -6.94 -4.17 -24.17
C ALA A 591 -6.46 -5.00 -25.37
N THR A 592 -6.76 -6.31 -25.38
CA THR A 592 -6.42 -7.20 -26.50
C THR A 592 -7.38 -8.39 -26.57
N ASP A 593 -7.57 -8.99 -27.74
CA ASP A 593 -8.49 -10.12 -27.93
C ASP A 593 -7.77 -11.42 -27.54
N LEU A 594 -7.94 -11.85 -26.28
CA LEU A 594 -7.21 -13.01 -25.72
C LEU A 594 -7.88 -14.33 -26.11
N ASP A 595 -9.18 -14.31 -26.35
CA ASP A 595 -9.99 -15.51 -26.60
C ASP A 595 -10.39 -15.74 -28.06
N LYS A 596 -10.06 -14.78 -28.93
CA LYS A 596 -10.36 -14.74 -30.37
C LYS A 596 -11.85 -14.66 -30.68
N ASP A 597 -12.65 -14.05 -29.82
CA ASP A 597 -14.07 -13.79 -30.08
C ASP A 597 -14.30 -12.52 -30.94
N GLY A 598 -13.25 -11.74 -31.21
CA GLY A 598 -13.29 -10.51 -31.99
C GLY A 598 -13.59 -9.26 -31.17
N LYS A 599 -13.74 -9.39 -29.85
CA LYS A 599 -13.89 -8.30 -28.89
C LYS A 599 -12.63 -8.21 -28.03
N LYS A 600 -12.42 -7.07 -27.38
CA LYS A 600 -11.24 -6.86 -26.56
C LYS A 600 -11.47 -7.37 -25.15
N ASP A 601 -10.53 -8.14 -24.64
CA ASP A 601 -10.37 -8.45 -23.22
C ASP A 601 -9.40 -7.46 -22.58
N VAL A 602 -9.34 -7.46 -21.25
CA VAL A 602 -8.50 -6.53 -20.49
C VAL A 602 -7.53 -7.30 -19.62
N VAL A 603 -6.24 -7.03 -19.77
CA VAL A 603 -5.18 -7.47 -18.85
C VAL A 603 -4.82 -6.32 -17.94
N MET A 604 -4.72 -6.59 -16.64
CA MET A 604 -4.55 -5.59 -15.58
C MET A 604 -3.53 -6.04 -14.55
N ALA A 605 -2.75 -5.11 -14.01
CA ALA A 605 -1.81 -5.34 -12.92
C ALA A 605 -1.42 -4.04 -12.19
N GLY A 606 -0.61 -4.16 -11.14
CA GLY A 606 -0.11 -3.01 -10.38
C GLY A 606 0.68 -3.43 -9.15
N SER A 607 0.22 -3.07 -7.95
CA SER A 607 1.06 -3.08 -6.74
C SER A 607 1.49 -4.45 -6.20
N SER A 608 0.80 -5.53 -6.60
CA SER A 608 1.07 -6.91 -6.13
C SER A 608 1.81 -7.74 -7.19
N ASP A 609 2.18 -8.97 -6.84
CA ASP A 609 2.82 -9.95 -7.74
C ASP A 609 1.83 -10.52 -8.79
N GLY A 610 0.59 -10.01 -8.87
CA GLY A 610 -0.51 -10.55 -9.68
C GLY A 610 -0.72 -9.84 -11.02
N VAL A 611 -1.07 -10.63 -12.04
CA VAL A 611 -1.61 -10.17 -13.33
C VAL A 611 -2.95 -10.86 -13.55
N TRP A 612 -3.98 -10.10 -13.91
CA TRP A 612 -5.33 -10.62 -14.13
C TRP A 612 -5.84 -10.28 -15.53
N ALA A 613 -6.48 -11.26 -16.16
CA ALA A 613 -7.22 -11.05 -17.40
C ALA A 613 -8.73 -11.18 -17.17
N TYR A 614 -9.50 -10.25 -17.73
CA TYR A 614 -10.95 -10.22 -17.66
C TYR A 614 -11.56 -10.08 -19.04
N SER A 615 -12.71 -10.72 -19.25
CA SER A 615 -13.47 -10.52 -20.49
C SER A 615 -13.99 -9.10 -20.55
N GLY A 616 -13.63 -8.34 -21.59
CA GLY A 616 -14.12 -6.96 -21.78
C GLY A 616 -15.65 -6.89 -21.86
N PRO A 617 -16.31 -7.72 -22.69
CA PRO A 617 -17.77 -7.77 -22.74
C PRO A 617 -18.43 -8.04 -21.38
N SER A 618 -17.78 -8.82 -20.51
CA SER A 618 -18.28 -9.12 -19.16
C SER A 618 -18.19 -7.92 -18.21
N LEU A 619 -17.12 -7.13 -18.32
CA LEU A 619 -16.95 -5.86 -17.60
C LEU A 619 -18.06 -4.87 -18.02
N VAL A 620 -18.24 -4.72 -19.33
CA VAL A 620 -19.30 -3.88 -19.92
C VAL A 620 -20.70 -4.39 -19.57
N GLY A 621 -20.86 -5.71 -19.41
CA GLY A 621 -22.10 -6.37 -18.99
C GLY A 621 -22.40 -6.27 -17.50
N GLY A 622 -21.49 -5.72 -16.67
CA GLY A 622 -21.68 -5.55 -15.24
C GLY A 622 -21.43 -6.80 -14.40
N LYS A 623 -20.86 -7.86 -14.99
CA LYS A 623 -20.54 -9.12 -14.31
C LYS A 623 -19.14 -9.58 -14.73
N PRO A 624 -18.09 -9.02 -14.14
CA PRO A 624 -16.72 -9.33 -14.50
C PRO A 624 -16.44 -10.84 -14.46
N GLU A 625 -15.96 -11.38 -15.57
CA GLU A 625 -15.50 -12.76 -15.72
C GLU A 625 -13.98 -12.76 -15.82
N LYS A 626 -13.32 -13.33 -14.80
CA LYS A 626 -11.87 -13.53 -14.82
C LYS A 626 -11.53 -14.70 -15.74
N LEU A 627 -10.75 -14.44 -16.77
CA LEU A 627 -10.28 -15.44 -17.74
C LEU A 627 -9.14 -16.27 -17.14
N TRP A 628 -8.14 -15.59 -16.58
CA TRP A 628 -7.00 -16.22 -15.89
C TRP A 628 -6.33 -15.24 -14.92
N GLN A 629 -5.41 -15.78 -14.12
CA GLN A 629 -4.53 -15.03 -13.23
C GLN A 629 -3.13 -15.65 -13.27
N ALA A 630 -2.10 -14.81 -13.24
CA ALA A 630 -0.70 -15.20 -13.19
C ALA A 630 0.01 -14.55 -12.00
N THR A 631 1.16 -15.12 -11.61
CA THR A 631 2.03 -14.57 -10.57
C THR A 631 3.41 -14.30 -11.18
N VAL A 632 3.89 -13.07 -11.03
CA VAL A 632 5.15 -12.54 -11.59
C VAL A 632 6.09 -12.10 -10.44
N PRO A 633 7.41 -11.91 -10.67
CA PRO A 633 8.37 -11.68 -9.59
C PRO A 633 8.40 -10.21 -9.11
N GLY A 634 7.28 -9.76 -8.55
CA GLY A 634 7.12 -8.46 -7.89
C GLY A 634 6.03 -7.58 -8.52
N ALA A 635 5.93 -6.33 -8.04
CA ALA A 635 4.94 -5.37 -8.52
C ALA A 635 5.13 -5.06 -10.01
N VAL A 636 4.03 -4.82 -10.71
CA VAL A 636 4.02 -4.54 -12.16
C VAL A 636 3.99 -3.04 -12.39
N HIS A 637 4.89 -2.58 -13.27
CA HIS A 637 5.09 -1.18 -13.62
C HIS A 637 4.80 -0.89 -15.09
N ASP A 638 4.55 -1.92 -15.89
CA ASP A 638 4.17 -1.79 -17.29
C ASP A 638 3.59 -3.11 -17.83
N ILE A 639 2.70 -3.00 -18.83
CA ILE A 639 2.12 -4.13 -19.55
C ILE A 639 2.12 -3.78 -21.02
N GLU A 640 2.68 -4.63 -21.86
CA GLU A 640 2.56 -4.56 -23.32
C GLU A 640 1.91 -5.82 -23.88
N THR A 641 1.28 -5.70 -25.05
CA THR A 641 0.62 -6.83 -25.72
C THR A 641 1.01 -6.90 -27.19
N GLY A 642 1.40 -8.07 -27.66
CA GLY A 642 1.85 -8.25 -29.04
C GLY A 642 2.28 -9.67 -29.33
N ASP A 643 2.35 -10.02 -30.61
CA ASP A 643 2.79 -11.34 -31.08
C ASP A 643 4.32 -11.41 -31.03
N VAL A 644 4.86 -12.07 -30.01
CA VAL A 644 6.31 -12.15 -29.77
C VAL A 644 6.89 -13.53 -30.13
N ASP A 645 6.03 -14.49 -30.51
CA ASP A 645 6.43 -15.85 -30.90
C ASP A 645 6.02 -16.25 -32.34
N GLY A 646 5.34 -15.36 -33.05
CA GLY A 646 5.00 -15.48 -34.47
C GLY A 646 3.79 -16.37 -34.76
N ASP A 647 3.00 -16.76 -33.76
CA ASP A 647 1.86 -17.66 -33.94
C ASP A 647 0.56 -16.96 -34.40
N GLY A 648 0.56 -15.63 -34.47
CA GLY A 648 -0.61 -14.80 -34.79
C GLY A 648 -1.56 -14.59 -33.60
N ARG A 649 -1.08 -14.73 -32.37
CA ARG A 649 -1.77 -14.40 -31.11
C ARG A 649 -0.93 -13.38 -30.35
N PRO A 650 -1.56 -12.47 -29.59
CA PRO A 650 -0.81 -11.59 -28.72
C PRO A 650 -0.45 -12.31 -27.41
N GLU A 651 0.83 -12.26 -27.05
CA GLU A 651 1.33 -12.50 -25.70
C GLU A 651 1.19 -11.23 -24.86
N ILE A 652 1.37 -11.41 -23.55
CA ILE A 652 1.45 -10.31 -22.58
C ILE A 652 2.87 -10.20 -22.07
N VAL A 653 3.50 -9.05 -22.25
CA VAL A 653 4.83 -8.75 -21.73
C VAL A 653 4.69 -7.80 -20.56
N VAL A 654 5.20 -8.21 -19.40
CA VAL A 654 4.99 -7.51 -18.13
C VAL A 654 6.33 -7.08 -17.57
N ALA A 655 6.51 -5.78 -17.32
CA ALA A 655 7.64 -5.28 -16.55
C ALA A 655 7.29 -5.37 -15.05
N ALA A 656 7.89 -6.34 -14.36
CA ALA A 656 7.78 -6.50 -12.91
C ALA A 656 9.06 -6.06 -12.21
N ASP A 657 8.99 -5.69 -10.94
CA ASP A 657 10.10 -5.15 -10.11
C ASP A 657 11.52 -5.63 -10.47
N THR A 658 11.68 -6.94 -10.67
CA THR A 658 12.98 -7.59 -10.87
C THR A 658 13.20 -8.20 -12.27
N ALA A 659 12.15 -8.31 -13.09
CA ALA A 659 12.23 -9.02 -14.37
C ALA A 659 11.13 -8.59 -15.34
N VAL A 660 11.37 -8.80 -16.64
CA VAL A 660 10.31 -8.83 -17.64
C VAL A 660 9.79 -10.26 -17.78
N VAL A 661 8.47 -10.43 -17.74
CA VAL A 661 7.82 -11.75 -17.89
C VAL A 661 6.98 -11.77 -19.14
N VAL A 662 7.12 -12.81 -19.95
CA VAL A 662 6.28 -13.08 -21.11
C VAL A 662 5.26 -14.14 -20.74
N LEU A 663 3.98 -13.82 -20.89
CA LEU A 663 2.85 -14.68 -20.60
C LEU A 663 2.11 -15.04 -21.89
N ASP A 664 1.71 -16.30 -22.01
CA ASP A 664 0.73 -16.74 -23.00
C ASP A 664 -0.58 -15.97 -22.78
N GLY A 665 -1.05 -15.23 -23.79
CA GLY A 665 -2.21 -14.36 -23.65
C GLY A 665 -3.50 -15.10 -23.32
N ARG A 666 -3.64 -16.36 -23.75
CA ARG A 666 -4.87 -17.13 -23.52
C ARG A 666 -4.95 -17.73 -22.12
N THR A 667 -3.82 -18.12 -21.56
CA THR A 667 -3.76 -18.97 -20.36
C THR A 667 -3.05 -18.32 -19.18
N GLY A 668 -2.32 -17.22 -19.39
CA GLY A 668 -1.51 -16.55 -18.38
C GLY A 668 -0.28 -17.35 -17.96
N LYS A 669 0.11 -18.39 -18.71
CA LYS A 669 1.30 -19.19 -18.39
C LYS A 669 2.57 -18.42 -18.74
N ILE A 670 3.53 -18.47 -17.83
CA ILE A 670 4.87 -17.93 -18.09
C ILE A 670 5.53 -18.73 -19.22
N LEU A 671 5.87 -18.03 -20.30
CA LEU A 671 6.63 -18.53 -21.45
C LEU A 671 8.12 -18.25 -21.27
N ALA A 672 8.45 -17.03 -20.81
CA ALA A 672 9.82 -16.60 -20.57
C ALA A 672 9.91 -15.65 -19.36
N THR A 673 11.10 -15.60 -18.75
CA THR A 673 11.44 -14.62 -17.71
C THR A 673 12.82 -14.06 -18.01
N ILE A 674 12.88 -12.75 -18.22
CA ILE A 674 14.08 -11.99 -18.52
C ILE A 674 14.46 -11.22 -17.26
N GLU A 675 15.46 -11.74 -16.55
CA GLU A 675 15.97 -11.10 -15.33
C GLU A 675 16.55 -9.71 -15.64
N GLY A 676 16.13 -8.68 -14.90
CA GLY A 676 16.64 -7.31 -15.06
C GLY A 676 18.11 -7.15 -14.68
N GLY A 677 18.66 -8.11 -13.93
CA GLY A 677 20.00 -8.08 -13.38
C GLY A 677 20.01 -7.75 -11.88
N ALA A 678 21.08 -8.14 -11.19
CA ALA A 678 21.15 -8.00 -9.73
C ALA A 678 21.00 -6.54 -9.28
N GLY A 679 19.96 -6.24 -8.51
CA GLY A 679 19.68 -4.92 -7.96
C GLY A 679 19.11 -3.91 -8.95
N GLN A 680 18.71 -4.33 -10.15
CA GLN A 680 18.05 -3.46 -11.13
C GLN A 680 16.55 -3.40 -10.89
N TYR A 681 15.98 -2.22 -11.13
CA TYR A 681 14.54 -1.97 -11.12
C TYR A 681 14.04 -1.97 -12.56
N VAL A 682 13.19 -2.94 -12.92
CA VAL A 682 12.61 -3.01 -14.26
C VAL A 682 11.28 -2.26 -14.22
N ARG A 683 11.27 -1.07 -14.84
CA ARG A 683 10.13 -0.14 -14.79
C ARG A 683 9.24 -0.16 -16.03
N SER A 684 9.74 -0.64 -17.16
CA SER A 684 9.03 -0.65 -18.45
C SER A 684 9.61 -1.70 -19.40
N ALA A 685 8.84 -2.03 -20.44
CA ALA A 685 9.29 -2.81 -21.58
C ALA A 685 8.61 -2.31 -22.86
N GLU A 686 9.35 -2.19 -23.96
CA GLU A 686 8.80 -1.75 -25.26
C GLU A 686 8.85 -2.90 -26.26
N LEU A 687 7.79 -3.06 -27.07
CA LEU A 687 7.69 -4.09 -28.10
C LEU A 687 7.86 -3.51 -29.50
N ALA A 688 8.77 -4.09 -30.30
CA ALA A 688 8.92 -3.74 -31.70
C ALA A 688 9.59 -4.86 -32.50
N ASP A 689 9.27 -5.01 -33.79
CA ASP A 689 10.05 -5.86 -34.69
C ASP A 689 11.40 -5.18 -34.97
N LEU A 690 12.45 -5.62 -34.27
CA LEU A 690 13.77 -4.99 -34.36
C LEU A 690 14.58 -5.54 -35.53
N ASN A 691 14.26 -6.75 -35.98
CA ASN A 691 15.15 -7.53 -36.84
C ASN A 691 14.57 -7.80 -38.25
N GLY A 692 13.29 -7.51 -38.45
CA GLY A 692 12.52 -7.57 -39.68
C GLY A 692 11.96 -8.96 -39.99
N ASP A 693 11.75 -9.81 -38.99
CA ASP A 693 11.21 -11.18 -39.15
C ASP A 693 9.69 -11.27 -38.97
N GLY A 694 9.05 -10.21 -38.50
CA GLY A 694 7.61 -10.14 -38.26
C GLY A 694 7.17 -10.58 -36.87
N GLU A 695 8.10 -10.99 -36.01
CA GLU A 695 7.88 -11.22 -34.58
C GLU A 695 8.25 -9.95 -33.81
N LEU A 696 7.53 -9.62 -32.74
CA LEU A 696 7.91 -8.49 -31.89
C LEU A 696 9.01 -8.90 -30.91
N ASP A 697 10.07 -8.10 -30.86
CA ASP A 697 11.16 -8.21 -29.90
C ASP A 697 10.92 -7.28 -28.69
N ILE A 698 11.62 -7.55 -27.59
CA ILE A 698 11.44 -6.87 -26.30
C ILE A 698 12.64 -5.97 -25.98
N LEU A 699 12.40 -4.68 -25.72
CA LEU A 699 13.40 -3.73 -25.23
C LEU A 699 13.22 -3.48 -23.74
N VAL A 700 14.33 -3.56 -22.98
CA VAL A 700 14.35 -3.38 -21.52
C VAL A 700 15.33 -2.27 -21.13
N PRO A 701 14.83 -1.07 -20.76
CA PRO A 701 15.66 0.07 -20.33
C PRO A 701 15.93 0.04 -18.82
N THR A 702 17.18 -0.22 -18.41
CA THR A 702 17.61 -0.18 -16.99
C THR A 702 18.91 0.62 -16.86
N ASP A 703 20.01 0.00 -16.43
CA ASP A 703 21.38 0.56 -16.46
C ASP A 703 22.01 0.53 -17.87
N ALA A 704 21.46 -0.32 -18.73
CA ALA A 704 21.74 -0.42 -20.15
C ALA A 704 20.43 -0.68 -20.89
N LEU A 705 20.42 -0.40 -22.19
CA LEU A 705 19.31 -0.80 -23.05
C LEU A 705 19.58 -2.18 -23.62
N ARG A 706 18.72 -3.14 -23.33
CA ARG A 706 18.87 -4.54 -23.74
C ARG A 706 17.70 -4.94 -24.64
N ALA A 707 18.00 -5.70 -25.69
CA ALA A 707 17.00 -6.25 -26.59
C ALA A 707 16.98 -7.78 -26.48
N TYR A 708 15.79 -8.37 -26.54
CA TYR A 708 15.56 -9.81 -26.43
C TYR A 708 14.51 -10.24 -27.44
N HIS A 709 14.58 -11.49 -27.88
CA HIS A 709 13.45 -12.16 -28.53
C HIS A 709 12.33 -12.42 -27.50
N GLY A 710 11.12 -12.73 -27.98
CA GLY A 710 9.98 -13.09 -27.14
C GLY A 710 10.21 -14.29 -26.22
N ASP A 711 11.11 -15.21 -26.60
CA ASP A 711 11.51 -16.36 -25.78
C ASP A 711 12.54 -16.01 -24.68
N GLY A 712 12.97 -14.76 -24.61
CA GLY A 712 13.93 -14.24 -23.64
C GLY A 712 15.40 -14.40 -24.03
N HIS A 713 15.72 -14.90 -25.23
CA HIS A 713 17.09 -14.91 -25.72
C HIS A 713 17.57 -13.50 -26.10
N ALA A 714 18.75 -13.11 -25.59
CA ALA A 714 19.32 -11.79 -25.85
C ALA A 714 19.71 -11.58 -27.32
N LEU A 715 19.29 -10.45 -27.89
CA LEU A 715 19.66 -9.96 -29.22
C LEU A 715 20.92 -9.11 -29.18
N TRP A 716 20.87 -8.02 -28.41
CA TRP A 716 22.00 -7.10 -28.24
C TRP A 716 21.86 -6.29 -26.95
N THR A 717 22.94 -5.63 -26.57
CA THR A 717 22.97 -4.71 -25.42
C THR A 717 23.73 -3.46 -25.81
N TYR A 718 23.13 -2.31 -25.55
CA TYR A 718 23.78 -1.00 -25.65
C TYR A 718 24.05 -0.46 -24.24
N SER A 719 25.31 -0.20 -23.94
CA SER A 719 25.73 0.50 -22.72
C SER A 719 26.22 1.89 -23.09
N ALA A 720 25.87 2.88 -22.26
CA ALA A 720 26.42 4.22 -22.38
C ALA A 720 27.96 4.20 -22.32
N PRO A 721 28.64 5.20 -22.93
CA PRO A 721 30.09 5.30 -22.85
C PRO A 721 30.56 5.27 -21.38
N LYS A 722 31.68 4.60 -21.10
CA LYS A 722 32.22 4.49 -19.73
C LYS A 722 32.45 5.85 -19.04
N SER A 723 32.64 6.91 -19.82
CA SER A 723 32.77 8.28 -19.31
C SER A 723 31.48 8.85 -18.71
N ALA A 724 30.32 8.28 -19.03
CA ALA A 724 29.02 8.67 -18.47
C ALA A 724 28.82 8.20 -17.03
N GLY A 725 29.64 7.25 -16.55
CA GLY A 725 29.49 6.65 -15.23
C GLY A 725 28.25 5.77 -15.12
N ASP A 726 27.66 5.72 -13.94
CA ASP A 726 26.41 5.00 -13.69
C ASP A 726 25.24 5.81 -14.24
N VAL A 727 24.47 5.22 -15.16
CA VAL A 727 23.34 5.86 -15.83
C VAL A 727 22.05 5.06 -15.67
N ARG A 728 20.93 5.70 -16.01
CA ARG A 728 19.61 5.09 -16.15
C ARG A 728 19.01 5.50 -17.48
N PHE A 729 18.45 4.52 -18.18
CA PHE A 729 17.78 4.71 -19.47
C PHE A 729 16.30 5.07 -19.26
N THR A 730 15.82 6.04 -20.04
CA THR A 730 14.40 6.37 -20.16
C THR A 730 13.70 5.38 -21.09
N ASP A 731 12.38 5.49 -21.20
CA ASP A 731 11.62 4.63 -22.11
C ASP A 731 12.07 4.85 -23.55
N PRO A 732 12.41 3.76 -24.28
CA PRO A 732 12.77 3.88 -25.68
C PRO A 732 11.51 4.04 -26.55
N SER A 733 11.72 4.47 -27.78
CA SER A 733 10.68 4.44 -28.82
C SER A 733 11.30 3.94 -30.13
N VAL A 734 10.53 3.25 -30.96
CA VAL A 734 11.03 2.60 -32.18
C VAL A 734 10.31 3.14 -33.41
N ASN A 735 11.07 3.58 -34.41
CA ASN A 735 10.54 3.94 -35.72
C ASN A 735 11.64 3.87 -36.80
N ASP A 736 11.28 3.61 -38.05
CA ASP A 736 12.18 3.63 -39.22
C ASP A 736 13.47 2.81 -39.00
N GLY A 737 13.31 1.59 -38.48
CA GLY A 737 14.40 0.65 -38.20
C GLY A 737 15.42 1.14 -37.17
N LYS A 738 15.03 2.11 -36.32
CA LYS A 738 15.88 2.67 -35.26
C LYS A 738 15.18 2.60 -33.91
N VAL A 739 15.98 2.37 -32.88
CA VAL A 739 15.58 2.51 -31.48
C VAL A 739 16.12 3.84 -30.98
N TYR A 740 15.22 4.72 -30.57
CA TYR A 740 15.52 6.01 -29.96
C TYR A 740 15.45 5.86 -28.44
N ALA A 741 16.50 6.26 -27.74
CA ALA A 741 16.54 6.21 -26.29
C ALA A 741 17.27 7.44 -25.72
N ALA A 742 17.10 7.68 -24.43
CA ALA A 742 17.91 8.64 -23.69
C ALA A 742 18.41 7.99 -22.40
N TYR A 743 19.51 8.51 -21.88
CA TYR A 743 19.99 8.14 -20.55
C TYR A 743 20.49 9.36 -19.80
N ALA A 744 20.43 9.30 -18.48
CA ALA A 744 21.04 10.29 -17.61
C ALA A 744 21.79 9.62 -16.46
N SER A 745 22.75 10.32 -15.86
CA SER A 745 23.46 9.84 -14.66
C SER A 745 22.48 9.47 -13.54
N LEU A 746 22.80 8.43 -12.78
CA LEU A 746 22.06 8.13 -11.54
C LEU A 746 22.06 9.36 -10.62
N ASN A 747 20.87 9.75 -10.14
CA ASN A 747 20.62 11.00 -9.40
C ASN A 747 20.90 12.30 -10.18
N ALA A 748 20.81 12.31 -11.51
CA ALA A 748 21.18 13.43 -12.37
C ALA A 748 20.66 14.80 -11.88
N TYR A 749 19.40 14.89 -11.47
CA TYR A 749 18.78 16.14 -10.99
C TYR A 749 19.49 16.77 -9.78
N GLN A 750 20.16 15.97 -8.95
CA GLN A 750 20.89 16.44 -7.77
C GLN A 750 22.37 16.75 -8.06
N ARG A 751 22.83 16.56 -9.29
CA ARG A 751 24.23 16.65 -9.68
C ARG A 751 24.50 17.87 -10.54
N THR A 752 25.65 18.49 -10.32
CA THR A 752 26.13 19.60 -11.16
C THR A 752 26.97 19.14 -12.36
N ASP A 753 27.38 17.86 -12.36
CA ASP A 753 28.21 17.21 -13.38
C ASP A 753 27.48 16.04 -14.07
N ALA A 754 26.15 16.02 -14.02
CA ALA A 754 25.34 14.97 -14.64
C ALA A 754 25.62 14.85 -16.15
N VAL A 755 25.68 13.61 -16.63
CA VAL A 755 25.65 13.29 -18.06
C VAL A 755 24.20 13.02 -18.43
N THR A 756 23.77 13.57 -19.56
CA THR A 756 22.48 13.28 -20.19
C THR A 756 22.71 13.25 -21.69
N ASP A 757 22.22 12.23 -22.38
CA ASP A 757 22.38 12.09 -23.83
C ASP A 757 21.14 11.44 -24.45
N ALA A 758 20.87 11.81 -25.71
CA ALA A 758 19.99 11.08 -26.61
C ALA A 758 20.83 10.17 -27.51
N VAL A 759 20.28 9.00 -27.86
CA VAL A 759 20.90 8.06 -28.80
C VAL A 759 19.86 7.48 -29.76
N ALA A 760 20.25 7.33 -31.02
CA ALA A 760 19.57 6.46 -31.97
C ALA A 760 20.45 5.27 -32.33
N LEU A 761 19.88 4.08 -32.22
CA LEU A 761 20.52 2.81 -32.49
C LEU A 761 19.90 2.15 -33.71
N ASP A 762 20.70 1.40 -34.46
CA ASP A 762 20.18 0.45 -35.44
C ASP A 762 19.36 -0.63 -34.71
N ALA A 763 18.07 -0.76 -35.02
CA ALA A 763 17.18 -1.66 -34.30
C ALA A 763 17.69 -3.11 -34.32
N LYS A 764 18.26 -3.55 -35.44
CA LYS A 764 18.69 -4.94 -35.64
C LYS A 764 19.91 -5.35 -34.81
N ASN A 765 20.81 -4.42 -34.46
CA ASN A 765 22.09 -4.78 -33.84
C ASN A 765 22.58 -3.83 -32.74
N GLY A 766 21.78 -2.82 -32.37
CA GLY A 766 22.11 -1.89 -31.30
C GLY A 766 23.31 -0.98 -31.58
N ARG A 767 23.78 -0.88 -32.83
CA ARG A 767 24.90 0.02 -33.18
C ARG A 767 24.41 1.46 -33.24
N VAL A 768 25.16 2.36 -32.60
CA VAL A 768 24.92 3.80 -32.63
C VAL A 768 24.89 4.31 -34.07
N ARG A 769 23.80 4.98 -34.43
CA ARG A 769 23.65 5.76 -35.66
C ARG A 769 24.05 7.22 -35.42
N TRP A 770 23.59 7.76 -34.30
CA TRP A 770 24.03 9.02 -33.75
C TRP A 770 23.78 9.04 -32.23
N ASP A 771 24.57 9.82 -31.53
CA ASP A 771 24.42 10.15 -30.12
C ASP A 771 24.68 11.66 -29.95
N VAL A 772 23.93 12.30 -29.05
CA VAL A 772 24.03 13.74 -28.85
C VAL A 772 23.67 14.13 -27.41
N ALA A 773 24.55 14.90 -26.79
CA ALA A 773 24.25 15.60 -25.55
C ALA A 773 23.29 16.78 -25.86
N PRO A 774 22.09 16.84 -25.27
CA PRO A 774 21.16 17.95 -25.48
C PRO A 774 21.76 19.25 -24.95
N LYS A 775 21.41 20.37 -25.60
CA LYS A 775 21.88 21.70 -25.21
C LYS A 775 20.76 22.41 -24.47
N ALA A 776 21.06 22.91 -23.28
CA ALA A 776 20.12 23.76 -22.56
C ALA A 776 19.83 25.04 -23.37
N PRO A 777 18.59 25.56 -23.36
CA PRO A 777 18.24 26.82 -24.01
C PRO A 777 19.01 27.99 -23.35
N ALA A 778 19.19 29.09 -24.08
CA ALA A 778 20.09 30.18 -23.68
C ALA A 778 19.71 30.84 -22.35
N GLU A 779 18.42 30.89 -22.04
CA GLU A 779 17.87 31.42 -20.80
C GLU A 779 17.91 30.43 -19.62
N ALA A 780 18.26 29.17 -19.83
CA ALA A 780 18.45 28.22 -18.73
C ALA A 780 19.72 28.52 -17.93
N VAL A 781 19.66 28.24 -16.64
CA VAL A 781 20.80 28.32 -15.72
C VAL A 781 21.39 26.92 -15.58
N GLY A 782 22.63 26.76 -16.04
CA GLY A 782 23.33 25.47 -16.04
C GLY A 782 23.08 24.64 -17.31
N GLY A 783 23.29 23.34 -17.22
CA GLY A 783 23.05 22.39 -18.31
C GLY A 783 21.65 21.78 -18.26
N VAL A 784 21.43 20.76 -19.10
CA VAL A 784 20.28 19.87 -18.95
C VAL A 784 20.46 19.06 -17.65
N GLY A 785 19.47 19.13 -16.76
CA GLY A 785 19.54 18.55 -15.43
C GLY A 785 19.28 17.04 -15.42
N THR A 786 18.33 16.56 -16.23
CA THR A 786 18.03 15.13 -16.39
C THR A 786 17.16 14.89 -17.63
N ALA A 787 17.06 13.64 -18.06
CA ALA A 787 16.02 13.16 -18.98
C ALA A 787 14.72 12.84 -18.24
N THR A 788 13.59 12.87 -18.95
CA THR A 788 12.29 12.43 -18.42
C THR A 788 12.13 10.93 -18.62
N PRO A 789 11.93 10.14 -17.54
CA PRO A 789 11.95 8.69 -17.61
C PRO A 789 10.73 8.09 -18.32
N ASN A 790 9.53 8.56 -17.96
CA ASN A 790 8.26 8.01 -18.42
C ASN A 790 7.77 8.74 -19.66
N ASP A 791 7.50 8.01 -20.75
CA ASP A 791 6.97 8.51 -22.02
C ASP A 791 7.69 9.76 -22.55
N GLY A 792 8.96 9.92 -22.22
CA GLY A 792 9.75 11.10 -22.57
C GLY A 792 10.19 11.12 -24.03
N ILE A 793 9.96 10.03 -24.77
CA ILE A 793 10.40 9.84 -26.15
C ILE A 793 9.24 9.27 -26.96
N LEU A 794 8.93 9.88 -28.09
CA LEU A 794 8.02 9.31 -29.09
C LEU A 794 8.59 9.52 -30.49
N ALA A 795 8.77 8.43 -31.23
CA ALA A 795 9.10 8.45 -32.64
C ALA A 795 7.89 7.97 -33.44
N SER A 796 7.42 8.78 -34.39
CA SER A 796 6.25 8.45 -35.20
C SER A 796 6.29 9.19 -36.53
N GLU A 797 5.72 8.56 -37.56
CA GLU A 797 5.56 9.19 -38.88
C GLU A 797 4.55 10.35 -38.88
N ASP A 798 3.67 10.40 -37.87
CA ASP A 798 2.67 11.46 -37.70
C ASP A 798 3.21 12.71 -37.00
N ILE A 799 4.45 12.70 -36.49
CA ILE A 799 5.02 13.91 -35.88
C ILE A 799 5.28 14.94 -37.00
N PRO A 800 4.84 16.21 -36.86
CA PRO A 800 4.83 17.22 -37.94
C PRO A 800 6.20 17.77 -38.38
N TYR A 801 7.23 16.93 -38.51
CA TYR A 801 8.59 17.32 -38.89
C TYR A 801 9.32 16.15 -39.57
N ALA A 802 10.48 16.44 -40.17
CA ALA A 802 11.40 15.43 -40.71
C ALA A 802 10.82 14.42 -41.72
N ASP A 803 9.74 14.78 -42.45
CA ASP A 803 9.12 13.93 -43.49
C ASP A 803 8.78 12.50 -43.00
N GLY A 804 8.22 12.37 -41.79
CA GLY A 804 7.84 11.08 -41.20
C GLY A 804 8.96 10.38 -40.41
N HIS A 805 10.11 11.02 -40.24
CA HIS A 805 11.24 10.50 -39.48
C HIS A 805 11.47 11.23 -38.16
N ALA A 806 10.49 11.98 -37.65
CA ALA A 806 10.67 12.79 -36.46
C ALA A 806 10.58 11.98 -35.16
N VAL A 807 11.31 12.46 -34.15
CA VAL A 807 11.29 11.94 -32.79
C VAL A 807 11.28 13.12 -31.81
N VAL A 808 10.40 13.09 -30.82
CA VAL A 808 10.39 14.06 -29.73
C VAL A 808 11.15 13.49 -28.52
N TYR A 809 11.93 14.34 -27.85
CA TYR A 809 12.59 14.05 -26.58
C TYR A 809 12.20 15.09 -25.54
N GLN A 810 12.04 14.65 -24.29
CA GLN A 810 11.70 15.49 -23.15
C GLN A 810 12.84 15.52 -22.11
N TRP A 811 13.26 16.74 -21.77
CA TRP A 811 14.36 17.04 -20.84
C TRP A 811 13.88 17.88 -19.67
N ASN A 812 14.70 17.96 -18.61
CA ASN A 812 14.54 18.93 -17.54
C ASN A 812 15.69 19.95 -17.52
N VAL A 813 15.35 21.23 -17.35
CA VAL A 813 16.29 22.35 -17.19
C VAL A 813 15.86 23.24 -16.05
N THR A 814 16.77 24.02 -15.48
CA THR A 814 16.39 25.15 -14.59
C THR A 814 16.34 26.42 -15.42
N ALA A 815 15.18 27.05 -15.54
CA ALA A 815 15.00 28.24 -16.37
C ALA A 815 14.00 29.22 -15.73
N PRO A 816 14.04 30.51 -16.11
CA PRO A 816 13.05 31.49 -15.69
C PRO A 816 11.61 31.07 -15.99
N LEU A 817 10.73 31.28 -15.01
CA LEU A 817 9.28 31.15 -15.12
C LEU A 817 8.65 32.44 -14.59
N GLU A 818 7.83 33.08 -15.43
CA GLU A 818 7.08 34.28 -15.05
C GLU A 818 5.72 33.88 -14.48
N ILE A 819 5.46 34.26 -13.22
CA ILE A 819 4.17 34.06 -12.54
C ILE A 819 3.70 35.43 -12.05
N ASN A 820 2.55 35.90 -12.54
CA ASN A 820 1.95 37.17 -12.14
C ASN A 820 2.91 38.39 -12.27
N GLY A 821 3.76 38.41 -13.29
CA GLY A 821 4.73 39.49 -13.52
C GLY A 821 6.00 39.44 -12.66
N ALA A 822 6.18 38.36 -11.88
CA ALA A 822 7.42 38.08 -11.15
C ALA A 822 8.16 36.90 -11.80
N GLU A 823 9.45 37.08 -12.05
CA GLU A 823 10.32 36.02 -12.56
C GLU A 823 10.93 35.22 -11.41
N SER A 824 10.80 33.90 -11.46
CA SER A 824 11.50 32.97 -10.58
C SER A 824 12.20 31.91 -11.41
N LEU A 825 13.43 31.54 -11.02
CA LEU A 825 14.04 30.32 -11.55
C LEU A 825 13.23 29.11 -11.04
N SER A 826 12.93 28.20 -11.95
CA SER A 826 12.17 26.99 -11.65
C SER A 826 12.66 25.82 -12.51
N PRO A 827 12.59 24.57 -12.02
CA PRO A 827 12.71 23.39 -12.87
C PRO A 827 11.59 23.37 -13.92
N ARG A 828 11.96 23.26 -15.20
CA ARG A 828 11.06 23.26 -16.34
C ARG A 828 11.35 22.08 -17.26
N ASN A 829 10.28 21.51 -17.78
CA ASN A 829 10.33 20.56 -18.88
C ASN A 829 10.68 21.31 -20.17
N TYR A 830 11.68 20.84 -20.90
CA TYR A 830 12.13 21.34 -22.20
C TYR A 830 12.10 20.21 -23.22
N PHE A 831 11.36 20.35 -24.31
CA PHE A 831 11.24 19.34 -25.36
C PHE A 831 12.05 19.72 -26.60
N GLU A 832 12.48 18.73 -27.36
CA GLU A 832 13.08 18.89 -28.68
C GLU A 832 12.46 17.88 -29.65
N ILE A 833 11.97 18.35 -30.79
CA ILE A 833 11.62 17.50 -31.94
C ILE A 833 12.85 17.47 -32.85
N ARG A 834 13.34 16.26 -33.13
CA ARG A 834 14.57 16.01 -33.88
C ARG A 834 14.30 15.23 -35.16
N ASP A 835 15.13 15.43 -36.18
CA ASP A 835 15.21 14.52 -37.32
C ASP A 835 15.86 13.22 -36.87
N GLY A 836 15.10 12.11 -36.85
CA GLY A 836 15.57 10.81 -36.39
C GLY A 836 16.70 10.21 -37.23
N ARG A 837 16.97 10.75 -38.42
CA ARG A 837 18.08 10.31 -39.28
C ARG A 837 19.41 10.95 -38.89
N THR A 838 19.39 12.21 -38.44
CA THR A 838 20.59 13.03 -38.22
C THR A 838 20.80 13.46 -36.78
N GLY A 839 19.74 13.42 -35.96
CA GLY A 839 19.71 14.00 -34.61
C GLY A 839 19.58 15.52 -34.58
N GLU A 840 19.38 16.19 -35.72
CA GLU A 840 19.22 17.65 -35.80
C GLU A 840 17.93 18.11 -35.10
N VAL A 841 18.00 19.16 -34.27
CA VAL A 841 16.82 19.77 -33.63
C VAL A 841 16.07 20.62 -34.67
N LEU A 842 14.80 20.30 -34.88
CA LEU A 842 13.91 20.96 -35.83
C LEU A 842 12.95 21.94 -35.13
N HIS A 843 12.51 21.59 -33.93
CA HIS A 843 11.64 22.41 -33.09
C HIS A 843 11.93 22.16 -31.61
N SER A 844 11.72 23.15 -30.75
CA SER A 844 11.92 22.99 -29.31
C SER A 844 11.15 24.03 -28.50
N GLY A 845 10.88 23.73 -27.24
CA GLY A 845 10.17 24.64 -26.35
C GLY A 845 10.00 24.09 -24.95
N TYR A 846 9.17 24.74 -24.13
CA TYR A 846 8.92 24.32 -22.75
C TYR A 846 7.55 23.65 -22.59
N ALA A 847 7.49 22.58 -21.79
CA ALA A 847 6.30 21.74 -21.58
C ALA A 847 6.03 21.46 -20.09
N GLY A 848 5.81 22.52 -19.30
CA GLY A 848 5.46 22.39 -17.87
C GLY A 848 6.67 22.43 -16.93
N GLY A 849 6.49 21.90 -15.72
CA GLY A 849 7.50 21.79 -14.67
C GLY A 849 8.09 20.38 -14.55
N LEU A 850 9.09 20.20 -13.69
CA LEU A 850 9.64 18.88 -13.37
C LEU A 850 8.54 17.89 -12.93
N TRP A 851 8.56 16.66 -13.44
CA TRP A 851 7.57 15.60 -13.16
C TRP A 851 6.13 15.93 -13.55
N THR A 852 5.94 16.81 -14.55
CA THR A 852 4.59 17.17 -15.05
C THR A 852 4.30 16.67 -16.46
N HIS A 853 5.23 15.98 -17.12
CA HIS A 853 5.01 15.27 -18.38
C HIS A 853 4.56 13.86 -18.09
N PHE A 854 3.57 13.35 -18.83
CA PHE A 854 3.03 12.01 -18.64
C PHE A 854 2.81 11.23 -19.93
N SER A 855 2.64 11.89 -21.08
CA SER A 855 2.34 11.17 -22.33
C SER A 855 2.59 12.03 -23.57
N TYR A 856 3.02 11.40 -24.65
CA TYR A 856 2.94 11.92 -26.01
C TYR A 856 2.02 11.03 -26.86
N PHE A 857 1.27 11.62 -27.78
CA PHE A 857 0.42 10.88 -28.73
C PHE A 857 0.23 11.68 -30.01
N THR A 858 -0.15 11.01 -31.11
CA THR A 858 -0.29 11.64 -32.43
C THR A 858 -1.67 11.45 -33.05
N ASP A 859 -2.03 12.36 -33.95
CA ASP A 859 -3.15 12.18 -34.88
C ASP A 859 -2.92 12.99 -36.15
N LYS A 860 -2.95 12.33 -37.31
CA LYS A 860 -3.02 12.98 -38.63
C LYS A 860 -1.99 14.10 -38.83
N GLY A 861 -0.72 13.81 -38.57
CA GLY A 861 0.34 14.80 -38.74
C GLY A 861 0.45 15.82 -37.60
N VAL A 862 -0.12 15.56 -36.43
CA VAL A 862 -0.07 16.43 -35.25
C VAL A 862 0.45 15.67 -34.05
N LEU A 863 1.35 16.29 -33.28
CA LEU A 863 1.85 15.78 -32.00
C LEU A 863 1.11 16.46 -30.84
N TYR A 864 0.72 15.68 -29.84
CA TYR A 864 0.11 16.15 -28.62
C TYR A 864 0.93 15.74 -27.41
N GLU A 865 0.92 16.58 -26.38
CA GLU A 865 1.46 16.25 -25.05
C GLU A 865 0.34 16.37 -24.02
N GLY A 866 0.23 15.35 -23.17
CA GLY A 866 -0.61 15.35 -21.98
C GLY A 866 0.26 15.53 -20.75
N GLY A 867 0.04 16.61 -20.01
CA GLY A 867 0.79 16.94 -18.81
C GLY A 867 -0.11 17.24 -17.61
N THR A 868 0.49 17.72 -16.52
CA THR A 868 -0.29 18.12 -15.34
C THR A 868 -1.21 19.30 -15.66
N ALA A 869 -2.51 19.07 -15.52
CA ALA A 869 -3.56 20.09 -15.73
C ALA A 869 -3.45 20.83 -17.09
N SER A 870 -2.87 20.20 -18.10
CA SER A 870 -2.68 20.82 -19.41
C SER A 870 -2.53 19.81 -20.54
N PHE A 871 -2.97 20.23 -21.72
CA PHE A 871 -2.63 19.61 -22.99
C PHE A 871 -1.91 20.61 -23.89
N ARG A 872 -1.01 20.10 -24.73
CA ARG A 872 -0.33 20.87 -25.78
C ARG A 872 -0.52 20.17 -27.12
N ARG A 873 -0.55 20.98 -28.17
CA ARG A 873 -0.65 20.55 -29.57
C ARG A 873 0.46 21.24 -30.35
N TYR A 874 1.25 20.43 -31.06
CA TYR A 874 2.37 20.85 -31.89
C TYR A 874 2.05 20.49 -33.33
N GLU A 875 2.00 21.49 -34.20
CA GLU A 875 1.74 21.33 -35.63
C GLU A 875 3.00 21.67 -36.44
N ALA A 876 2.89 21.55 -37.76
CA ALA A 876 3.95 21.98 -38.68
C ALA A 876 4.19 23.50 -38.58
N ASP A 877 5.35 23.95 -39.06
CA ASP A 877 5.75 25.37 -39.10
C ASP A 877 5.81 26.07 -37.72
N GLY A 878 5.90 25.32 -36.62
CA GLY A 878 6.01 25.85 -35.25
C GLY A 878 4.70 26.43 -34.70
N VAL A 879 3.56 26.02 -35.24
CA VAL A 879 2.24 26.41 -34.72
C VAL A 879 1.91 25.56 -33.50
N ASP A 880 2.26 26.08 -32.32
CA ASP A 880 2.00 25.41 -31.05
C ASP A 880 0.80 26.04 -30.33
N SER A 881 -0.08 25.21 -29.77
CA SER A 881 -1.18 25.64 -28.91
C SER A 881 -1.20 24.87 -27.59
N LYS A 882 -1.80 25.47 -26.57
CA LYS A 882 -1.94 24.88 -25.24
C LYS A 882 -3.32 25.15 -24.67
N ALA A 883 -3.85 24.20 -23.93
CA ALA A 883 -5.08 24.35 -23.16
C ALA A 883 -4.82 23.88 -21.73
N GLY A 884 -5.13 24.73 -20.74
CA GLY A 884 -5.24 24.31 -19.35
C GLY A 884 -6.54 23.53 -19.16
N VAL A 885 -6.55 22.55 -18.26
CA VAL A 885 -7.75 21.76 -17.94
C VAL A 885 -7.93 21.62 -16.44
N LEU A 886 -9.19 21.55 -16.00
CA LEU A 886 -9.55 21.22 -14.62
C LEU A 886 -10.50 20.02 -14.59
N PRO A 887 -10.36 19.11 -13.62
CA PRO A 887 -9.34 19.05 -12.54
C PRO A 887 -7.94 18.68 -13.06
N GLN A 888 -6.97 18.53 -12.15
CA GLN A 888 -5.58 18.20 -12.51
C GLN A 888 -5.52 16.85 -13.24
N SER A 889 -5.16 16.87 -14.52
CA SER A 889 -4.92 15.69 -15.36
C SER A 889 -3.52 15.10 -15.17
N TYR A 890 -3.36 13.82 -15.48
CA TYR A 890 -2.09 13.10 -15.49
C TYR A 890 -1.94 12.34 -16.82
N GLY A 891 -1.46 13.05 -17.84
CA GLY A 891 -1.33 12.50 -19.20
C GLY A 891 -2.58 12.69 -20.04
N GLY A 892 -2.71 11.87 -21.08
CA GLY A 892 -3.93 11.75 -21.84
C GLY A 892 -3.72 11.10 -23.20
N GLY A 893 -4.80 11.06 -23.95
CA GLY A 893 -4.85 10.42 -25.26
C GLY A 893 -6.20 10.67 -25.92
N PHE A 894 -6.50 9.88 -26.95
CA PHE A 894 -7.77 9.94 -27.65
C PHE A 894 -8.62 8.70 -27.39
N LEU A 895 -9.93 8.90 -27.40
CA LEU A 895 -10.91 7.82 -27.49
C LEU A 895 -12.02 8.16 -28.48
N THR A 896 -12.71 7.12 -28.93
CA THR A 896 -13.89 7.17 -29.79
C THR A 896 -15.15 7.17 -28.93
N GLY A 897 -15.78 8.33 -28.77
CA GLY A 897 -17.02 8.50 -28.04
C GLY A 897 -18.28 8.22 -28.88
N PRO A 898 -19.47 8.46 -28.29
CA PRO A 898 -20.76 8.17 -28.91
C PRO A 898 -20.92 8.76 -30.30
N GLY A 899 -21.40 7.95 -31.25
CA GLY A 899 -21.57 8.35 -32.65
C GLY A 899 -20.26 8.50 -33.43
N GLY A 900 -19.15 7.93 -32.93
CA GLY A 900 -17.82 8.02 -33.54
C GLY A 900 -17.11 9.35 -33.26
N ARG A 901 -17.57 10.11 -32.24
CA ARG A 901 -16.99 11.40 -31.89
C ARG A 901 -15.62 11.23 -31.25
N LYS A 902 -14.59 11.85 -31.81
CA LYS A 902 -13.26 11.85 -31.21
C LYS A 902 -13.20 12.75 -29.96
N LEU A 903 -12.67 12.24 -28.87
CA LEU A 903 -12.55 12.95 -27.59
C LEU A 903 -11.12 12.82 -27.03
N LEU A 904 -10.66 13.86 -26.34
CA LEU A 904 -9.51 13.79 -25.46
C LEU A 904 -9.95 13.15 -24.14
N VAL A 905 -9.11 12.28 -23.59
CA VAL A 905 -9.33 11.63 -22.30
C VAL A 905 -8.06 11.71 -21.46
N ALA A 906 -8.22 11.86 -20.15
CA ALA A 906 -7.14 11.66 -19.20
C ALA A 906 -7.68 11.15 -17.87
N GLY A 907 -6.85 10.36 -17.18
CA GLY A 907 -6.95 10.21 -15.73
C GLY A 907 -6.69 11.55 -15.06
N VAL A 908 -7.44 11.83 -13.99
CA VAL A 908 -7.34 13.06 -13.22
C VAL A 908 -7.27 12.74 -11.74
N GLU A 909 -6.87 13.71 -10.93
CA GLU A 909 -7.00 13.60 -9.47
C GLU A 909 -8.46 13.31 -9.10
N GLY A 910 -8.72 12.07 -8.66
CA GLY A 910 -10.04 11.61 -8.25
C GLY A 910 -10.98 11.22 -9.39
N GLY A 911 -10.48 10.72 -10.54
CA GLY A 911 -11.32 10.12 -11.56
C GLY A 911 -10.75 10.15 -12.98
N LEU A 912 -11.64 10.36 -13.97
CA LEU A 912 -11.26 10.59 -15.36
C LEU A 912 -12.18 11.62 -16.02
N TYR A 913 -11.64 12.37 -16.98
CA TYR A 913 -12.34 13.46 -17.65
C TYR A 913 -12.18 13.37 -19.16
N LEU A 914 -13.19 13.87 -19.86
CA LEU A 914 -13.27 13.94 -21.31
C LEU A 914 -13.35 15.41 -21.76
N TRP A 915 -12.61 15.75 -22.81
CA TRP A 915 -12.68 17.06 -23.46
C TRP A 915 -12.87 16.91 -24.96
N ASP A 916 -13.49 17.92 -25.57
CA ASP A 916 -13.51 18.01 -27.03
C ASP A 916 -12.15 18.51 -27.54
N PRO A 917 -11.60 18.00 -28.64
CA PRO A 917 -10.36 18.54 -29.22
C PRO A 917 -10.43 20.04 -29.58
N SER A 918 -11.62 20.63 -29.72
CA SER A 918 -11.79 22.06 -29.97
C SER A 918 -11.26 22.97 -28.87
N ILE A 919 -10.83 22.43 -27.72
CA ILE A 919 -10.22 23.23 -26.63
C ILE A 919 -8.97 23.99 -27.08
N PHE A 920 -8.27 23.49 -28.09
CA PHE A 920 -7.10 24.16 -28.67
C PHE A 920 -7.45 25.38 -29.54
N GLU A 921 -8.70 25.47 -30.01
CA GLU A 921 -9.22 26.58 -30.81
C GLU A 921 -9.90 27.65 -29.94
N SER A 922 -10.04 27.39 -28.64
CA SER A 922 -10.74 28.29 -27.72
C SER A 922 -9.87 29.49 -27.34
N ALA A 923 -10.52 30.64 -27.15
CA ALA A 923 -9.88 31.79 -26.51
C ALA A 923 -9.72 31.61 -24.99
N ASP A 924 -10.46 30.68 -24.39
CA ASP A 924 -10.37 30.35 -22.97
C ASP A 924 -9.12 29.51 -22.71
N THR A 925 -8.26 30.00 -21.80
CA THR A 925 -7.02 29.30 -21.44
C THR A 925 -7.24 28.09 -20.53
N TRP A 926 -8.45 27.93 -19.98
CA TRP A 926 -8.86 26.83 -19.13
C TRP A 926 -10.16 26.21 -19.62
N ALA A 927 -10.07 25.00 -20.16
CA ALA A 927 -11.19 24.31 -20.77
C ALA A 927 -12.01 23.50 -19.76
N ASN A 928 -13.33 23.50 -19.94
CA ASN A 928 -14.25 22.65 -19.21
C ASN A 928 -14.43 21.30 -19.91
N GLY A 929 -14.54 20.23 -19.13
CA GLY A 929 -14.83 18.89 -19.66
C GLY A 929 -16.23 18.76 -20.26
N VAL A 930 -16.36 17.86 -21.23
CA VAL A 930 -17.64 17.44 -21.82
C VAL A 930 -18.22 16.20 -21.14
N GLY A 931 -17.43 15.45 -20.39
CA GLY A 931 -17.86 14.31 -19.57
C GLY A 931 -16.84 14.02 -18.48
N SER A 932 -17.28 13.39 -17.38
CA SER A 932 -16.38 12.94 -16.32
C SER A 932 -16.98 11.82 -15.47
N ALA A 933 -16.11 11.11 -14.76
CA ALA A 933 -16.45 10.21 -13.68
C ALA A 933 -15.57 10.50 -12.47
N THR A 934 -16.16 10.55 -11.27
CA THR A 934 -15.44 10.84 -10.02
C THR A 934 -15.25 9.57 -9.20
N ILE A 935 -13.99 9.14 -9.05
CA ILE A 935 -13.54 8.07 -8.17
C ILE A 935 -12.31 8.58 -7.45
N MET A 936 -12.43 8.91 -6.15
CA MET A 936 -11.35 9.57 -5.42
C MET A 936 -10.01 8.81 -5.41
N GLY A 937 -10.04 7.48 -5.49
CA GLY A 937 -8.84 6.63 -5.53
C GLY A 937 -8.25 6.40 -6.92
N ALA A 938 -8.84 6.99 -7.96
CA ALA A 938 -8.39 6.84 -9.33
C ALA A 938 -7.50 7.99 -9.77
N ARG A 939 -6.63 7.69 -10.73
CA ARG A 939 -5.67 8.63 -11.30
C ARG A 939 -5.28 8.33 -12.74
N ASP A 940 -5.41 7.08 -13.17
CA ASP A 940 -5.06 6.63 -14.51
C ASP A 940 -6.28 6.04 -15.22
N TYR A 941 -6.14 5.64 -16.49
CA TYR A 941 -7.24 5.14 -17.30
C TYR A 941 -6.82 4.15 -18.39
N LEU A 942 -7.80 3.42 -18.91
CA LEU A 942 -7.73 2.71 -20.19
C LEU A 942 -8.94 3.11 -21.03
N ALA A 943 -8.75 3.28 -22.34
CA ALA A 943 -9.84 3.45 -23.29
C ALA A 943 -9.76 2.37 -24.38
N ALA A 944 -10.85 1.64 -24.61
CA ALA A 944 -10.94 0.63 -25.65
C ALA A 944 -12.39 0.21 -25.93
N ASP A 945 -12.72 -0.12 -27.17
CA ASP A 945 -13.97 -0.77 -27.58
C ASP A 945 -14.00 -2.22 -27.07
N LEU A 946 -14.60 -2.42 -25.90
CA LEU A 946 -14.60 -3.72 -25.21
C LEU A 946 -15.76 -4.60 -25.65
N ASP A 947 -16.88 -4.03 -26.11
CA ASP A 947 -18.04 -4.79 -26.54
C ASP A 947 -18.22 -4.89 -28.06
N GLY A 948 -17.38 -4.19 -28.83
CA GLY A 948 -17.27 -4.26 -30.28
C GLY A 948 -18.29 -3.40 -31.02
N ASP A 949 -18.85 -2.36 -30.37
CA ASP A 949 -19.88 -1.49 -30.94
C ASP A 949 -19.34 -0.25 -31.68
N GLY A 950 -18.01 -0.05 -31.66
CA GLY A 950 -17.32 1.08 -32.26
C GLY A 950 -17.26 2.34 -31.39
N VAL A 951 -17.70 2.27 -30.13
CA VAL A 951 -17.50 3.27 -29.09
C VAL A 951 -16.55 2.69 -28.04
N ASP A 952 -15.54 3.46 -27.64
CA ASP A 952 -14.64 3.03 -26.59
C ASP A 952 -15.34 3.11 -25.22
N GLU A 953 -15.18 2.07 -24.42
CA GLU A 953 -15.35 2.17 -22.97
C GLU A 953 -14.14 2.83 -22.33
N ALA A 954 -14.38 3.50 -21.19
CA ALA A 954 -13.33 4.04 -20.34
C ALA A 954 -13.26 3.24 -19.03
N LEU A 955 -12.08 2.77 -18.67
CA LEU A 955 -11.80 2.23 -17.34
C LEU A 955 -11.05 3.28 -16.54
N SER A 956 -11.46 3.48 -15.30
CA SER A 956 -10.71 4.25 -14.33
C SER A 956 -9.77 3.31 -13.58
N LEU A 957 -8.49 3.67 -13.48
CA LEU A 957 -7.44 2.91 -12.80
C LEU A 957 -6.85 3.74 -11.64
N THR A 958 -6.20 3.05 -10.71
CA THR A 958 -5.44 3.71 -9.62
C THR A 958 -4.10 4.23 -10.15
N GLY A 959 -3.36 5.02 -9.38
CA GLY A 959 -2.01 5.46 -9.78
C GLY A 959 -0.92 4.57 -9.20
N ASP A 960 0.18 4.35 -9.94
CA ASP A 960 1.37 3.69 -9.41
C ASP A 960 2.21 4.65 -8.55
N TYR A 961 1.81 4.83 -7.30
CA TYR A 961 2.50 5.76 -6.40
C TYR A 961 3.93 5.34 -6.07
N ASN A 962 4.19 4.03 -5.92
CA ASN A 962 5.51 3.55 -5.52
C ASN A 962 6.47 3.49 -6.70
N GLY A 963 6.04 2.95 -7.85
CA GLY A 963 6.90 2.83 -9.01
C GLY A 963 7.25 4.19 -9.61
N VAL A 964 6.33 5.15 -9.62
CA VAL A 964 6.65 6.53 -10.05
C VAL A 964 7.64 7.20 -9.09
N ASP A 965 7.52 7.00 -7.76
CA ASP A 965 8.48 7.54 -6.79
C ASP A 965 9.87 6.93 -6.96
N ARG A 966 9.95 5.61 -7.19
CA ARG A 966 11.22 4.89 -7.43
C ARG A 966 11.87 5.32 -8.73
N THR A 967 11.09 5.44 -9.80
CA THR A 967 11.56 5.98 -11.07
C THR A 967 12.07 7.41 -10.89
N ALA A 968 11.36 8.28 -10.17
CA ALA A 968 11.84 9.64 -9.90
C ALA A 968 13.15 9.65 -9.09
N GLU A 969 13.30 8.78 -8.10
CA GLU A 969 14.51 8.66 -7.27
C GLU A 969 15.74 8.25 -8.08
N GLU A 970 15.60 7.37 -9.07
CA GLU A 970 16.70 7.00 -9.97
C GLU A 970 17.31 8.21 -10.70
N PHE A 971 16.52 9.25 -10.96
CA PHE A 971 16.95 10.50 -11.59
C PHE A 971 17.19 11.64 -10.59
N GLY A 972 17.08 11.39 -9.29
CA GLY A 972 17.38 12.32 -8.21
C GLY A 972 16.19 13.15 -7.72
N GLY A 973 14.97 12.79 -8.13
CA GLY A 973 13.71 13.37 -7.64
C GLY A 973 13.01 12.51 -6.59
N ARG A 974 11.81 12.93 -6.18
CA ARG A 974 10.84 12.14 -5.42
C ARG A 974 9.45 12.53 -5.88
N TYR A 975 8.55 11.57 -6.00
CA TYR A 975 7.18 11.76 -6.46
C TYR A 975 6.24 10.72 -5.83
N TYR A 976 5.79 11.00 -4.61
CA TYR A 976 4.91 10.10 -3.85
C TYR A 976 3.63 10.85 -3.43
N LEU A 977 2.48 10.41 -3.94
CA LEU A 977 1.17 11.06 -3.74
C LEU A 977 0.07 10.06 -3.33
N PRO A 978 0.22 9.34 -2.19
CA PRO A 978 -0.77 8.36 -1.75
C PRO A 978 -2.10 9.01 -1.32
N ASN A 979 -3.17 8.22 -1.28
CA ASN A 979 -4.47 8.64 -0.77
C ASN A 979 -5.19 7.49 -0.01
N ASN A 980 -6.24 7.83 0.74
CA ASN A 980 -6.96 6.89 1.62
C ASN A 980 -8.32 6.46 1.05
N ALA A 981 -8.63 6.80 -0.20
CA ALA A 981 -9.91 6.47 -0.81
C ALA A 981 -10.00 4.98 -1.15
N ILE A 982 -11.22 4.53 -1.44
CA ILE A 982 -11.44 3.24 -2.07
C ILE A 982 -10.76 3.25 -3.43
N HIS A 983 -9.85 2.30 -3.62
CA HIS A 983 -9.15 2.06 -4.86
C HIS A 983 -9.86 0.95 -5.60
N GLN A 984 -10.22 1.22 -6.86
CA GLN A 984 -11.05 0.33 -7.64
C GLN A 984 -10.88 0.59 -9.12
N VAL A 985 -10.99 -0.48 -9.91
CA VAL A 985 -11.17 -0.39 -11.35
C VAL A 985 -12.66 -0.27 -11.64
N THR A 986 -13.09 0.77 -12.34
CA THR A 986 -14.49 0.91 -12.76
C THR A 986 -14.58 1.12 -14.26
N THR A 987 -15.39 0.29 -14.92
CA THR A 987 -15.67 0.35 -16.35
C THR A 987 -16.87 1.25 -16.60
N TYR A 988 -16.77 2.17 -17.55
CA TYR A 988 -17.79 3.13 -17.91
C TYR A 988 -18.19 2.99 -19.37
N LYS A 989 -19.51 2.91 -19.61
CA LYS A 989 -20.08 3.10 -20.94
C LYS A 989 -20.23 4.59 -21.23
N LEU A 990 -19.97 4.98 -22.47
CA LEU A 990 -20.14 6.36 -22.94
C LEU A 990 -21.46 6.49 -23.73
N SER A 991 -22.25 7.52 -23.44
CA SER A 991 -23.50 7.81 -24.16
C SER A 991 -23.82 9.29 -24.30
#